data_AF-A0AAN6GXK6-F1
#
_entry.id   AF-A0AAN6GXK6-F1
#
_cell.length_a   1.000
_cell.length_b   1.000
_cell.length_c   1.000
_cell.angle_alpha   90.00
_cell.angle_beta   90.00
_cell.angle_gamma   90.00
#
_symmetry.space_group_name_H-M   'P 1'
#
loop_
_entity.id
_entity.type
_entity.pdbx_description
1 polymer ?
#
loop_
_entity_poly.entity_id
_entity_poly.type
_entity_poly.pdbx_seq_one_letter_code
_entity_poly.pdbx_strand_id
1 'polypeptide(L)'
;MLVRVRSKDGIFRFQVESSDDAGILITKTLETAPNADPASLTFSNQPRGGEMPAETLRGKTLAELGIAHGHLLYAGYETKEAQAESSTTNGASTSASSSATAVPPSSNTKAALETNKGAKSKNAWDDVKEDAVDVFLEKQDGKILRPKDSRFCRHGDKAMCDYCMPLEPYDATYHAENKIKHLSFHAYLRQKDVLTNSASKGSSYIPPLDPTSYKVLSPCPSGTHPSWPAGICSKCQPSAITLLRQNYRMVDHVEFASAGLIENLLGFWRRTGQQRFGFLLGRYEPYTVTNEATTAAAGGAGSTGKKIAGVPLGIKAVVEAIHEPPQEGEIDGLTLGIPWEDQARVEALAKKCIDQAEGFAKGLGCQFLGMIYTDLTPADPTFEDKSLVGKVLPKRHKDSFFLSGNEVVFAAQVQLANLSPSRFSRSGKFNSKFVTCVLSGTAPEAADPADEEAGTVDQIEWGAIDVRAYQVSEQAMALVEADLIEASVKPNVMRLKQSADKERYVPEVFYRYKNQYGIEVKESAKPTFPVEYLLVNVTHGFPNNPSPLFLSSEFPIENRPGLHDQSVEKALALVNTALKGAELHPLEGDVKGKARADDGTAEVRTRLVKVLSDWHLLAFLETCSFLEPDDIEALASVACSHDSGAALDALLRRPGWQTLVAIAKEQAGGGGGGAGGFGGINEDEDADLAAAIRASMAGVPGGSSEAGTHSPPVSAAAAATSQRPSNPGSARQASPPVHTVPDTSRRSAATDDPFMYDGTEDFDIEEDDDDDIFHEQDDDEVDQDVRMATSRHLTRDDSDVQFAGIRPAAGSGAGASGRSTTNPSAAASGRGSRADEAIMVDDDDDVYASAPSSTQHGAFPSTASPALPGGGGDAEAGVKVCPHCTFHNAPGAGDCDVCGLPI
;
A
#
# COMPACT_ATOMS: atom_id res chain seq x y z
N MET A 1 -53.28 5.63 30.86
CA MET A 1 -51.83 5.38 30.99
C MET A 1 -51.27 4.79 29.70
N LEU A 2 -49.95 4.77 29.54
CA LEU A 2 -49.29 4.25 28.33
C LEU A 2 -48.48 3.00 28.69
N VAL A 3 -48.73 1.88 28.00
CA VAL A 3 -47.97 0.62 28.15
C VAL A 3 -47.21 0.36 26.85
N ARG A 4 -45.97 -0.11 26.96
CA ARG A 4 -45.13 -0.48 25.81
C ARG A 4 -45.09 -1.99 25.67
N VAL A 5 -45.31 -2.51 24.46
CA VAL A 5 -45.23 -3.95 24.17
C VAL A 5 -44.21 -4.17 23.05
N ARG A 6 -43.19 -4.98 23.32
CA ARG A 6 -42.19 -5.41 22.34
C ARG A 6 -42.49 -6.84 21.88
N SER A 7 -42.73 -7.02 20.60
CA SER A 7 -42.85 -8.32 19.95
C SER A 7 -41.84 -8.48 18.81
N LYS A 8 -41.93 -9.57 18.04
CA LYS A 8 -41.14 -9.75 16.82
C LYS A 8 -41.49 -8.74 15.72
N ASP A 9 -42.73 -8.24 15.71
CA ASP A 9 -43.24 -7.30 14.70
C ASP A 9 -42.95 -5.82 15.08
N GLY A 10 -42.42 -5.52 16.27
CA GLY A 10 -41.99 -4.17 16.66
C GLY A 10 -42.13 -3.81 18.14
N ILE A 11 -41.98 -2.52 18.46
CA ILE A 11 -42.30 -1.95 19.78
C ILE A 11 -43.50 -1.02 19.65
N PHE A 12 -44.65 -1.47 20.12
CA PHE A 12 -45.92 -0.75 20.07
C PHE A 12 -46.21 -0.02 21.40
N ARG A 13 -46.99 1.05 21.33
CA ARG A 13 -47.35 1.89 22.49
C ARG A 13 -48.87 1.95 22.59
N PHE A 14 -49.43 1.34 23.62
CA PHE A 14 -50.88 1.25 23.82
C PHE A 14 -51.34 2.19 24.93
N GLN A 15 -52.32 3.04 24.60
CA GLN A 15 -53.06 3.80 25.61
C GLN A 15 -54.16 2.88 26.18
N VAL A 16 -54.13 2.70 27.50
CA VAL A 16 -55.01 1.84 28.31
C VAL A 16 -55.18 2.48 29.69
N GLU A 17 -56.25 2.21 30.42
CA GLU A 17 -56.42 2.68 31.80
C GLU A 17 -55.90 1.65 32.83
N SER A 18 -55.59 2.09 34.05
CA SER A 18 -55.13 1.15 35.11
C SER A 18 -56.23 0.17 35.55
N SER A 19 -57.49 0.56 35.33
CA SER A 19 -58.71 -0.23 35.52
C SER A 19 -59.11 -1.07 34.30
N ASP A 20 -58.41 -0.97 33.16
CA ASP A 20 -58.69 -1.83 32.01
C ASP A 20 -58.40 -3.30 32.35
N ASP A 21 -59.20 -4.21 31.79
CA ASP A 21 -58.91 -5.63 31.77
C ASP A 21 -57.72 -5.94 30.85
N ALA A 22 -56.88 -6.90 31.22
CA ALA A 22 -55.76 -7.34 30.38
C ALA A 22 -56.19 -7.77 28.96
N GLY A 23 -57.42 -8.26 28.77
CA GLY A 23 -58.02 -8.56 27.47
C GLY A 23 -57.99 -7.39 26.47
N ILE A 24 -58.03 -6.14 26.95
CA ILE A 24 -57.91 -4.94 26.10
C ILE A 24 -56.48 -4.80 25.57
N LEU A 25 -55.47 -5.10 26.40
CA LEU A 25 -54.06 -5.09 26.01
C LEU A 25 -53.72 -6.28 25.08
N ILE A 26 -54.30 -7.46 25.33
CA ILE A 26 -54.21 -8.64 24.47
C ILE A 26 -54.74 -8.32 23.07
N THR A 27 -55.95 -7.77 22.99
CA THR A 27 -56.62 -7.44 21.71
C THR A 27 -55.78 -6.44 20.91
N LYS A 28 -55.36 -5.32 21.54
CA LYS A 28 -54.49 -4.31 20.90
C LYS A 28 -53.13 -4.87 20.43
N THR A 29 -52.58 -5.85 21.15
CA THR A 29 -51.33 -6.53 20.74
C THR A 29 -51.54 -7.40 19.50
N LEU A 30 -52.66 -8.12 19.41
CA LEU A 30 -53.02 -8.93 18.24
C LEU A 30 -53.38 -8.07 17.02
N GLU A 31 -54.01 -6.91 17.22
CA GLU A 31 -54.24 -5.91 16.15
C GLU A 31 -52.93 -5.44 15.51
N THR A 32 -51.84 -5.30 16.29
CA THR A 32 -50.49 -4.98 15.78
C THR A 32 -49.70 -6.16 15.24
N ALA A 33 -50.22 -7.39 15.34
CA ALA A 33 -49.52 -8.62 15.02
C ALA A 33 -50.42 -9.61 14.23
N PRO A 34 -50.85 -9.27 13.00
CA PRO A 34 -51.88 -10.01 12.27
C PRO A 34 -51.52 -11.49 12.00
N ASN A 35 -50.22 -11.78 11.88
CA ASN A 35 -49.70 -13.12 11.61
C ASN A 35 -49.58 -14.00 12.86
N ALA A 36 -49.81 -13.45 14.06
CA ALA A 36 -49.77 -14.18 15.32
C ALA A 36 -50.85 -15.27 15.39
N ASP A 37 -50.53 -16.44 15.93
CA ASP A 37 -51.57 -17.30 16.49
C ASP A 37 -51.98 -16.79 17.90
N PRO A 38 -53.26 -16.44 18.15
CA PRO A 38 -53.71 -15.96 19.45
C PRO A 38 -53.52 -16.96 20.61
N ALA A 39 -53.58 -18.28 20.34
CA ALA A 39 -53.43 -19.28 21.40
C ALA A 39 -51.97 -19.37 21.91
N SER A 40 -51.00 -19.08 21.04
CA SER A 40 -49.56 -19.04 21.37
C SER A 40 -49.08 -17.77 22.08
N LEU A 41 -49.94 -16.75 22.28
CA LEU A 41 -49.50 -15.44 22.79
C LEU A 41 -49.09 -15.51 24.28
N THR A 42 -47.86 -15.12 24.58
CA THR A 42 -47.31 -14.95 25.93
C THR A 42 -46.97 -13.49 26.23
N PHE A 43 -46.94 -13.12 27.51
CA PHE A 43 -46.38 -11.86 28.01
C PHE A 43 -45.37 -12.10 29.12
N SER A 44 -44.26 -11.35 29.12
CA SER A 44 -43.26 -11.29 30.19
C SER A 44 -42.86 -9.85 30.52
N ASN A 45 -42.35 -9.64 31.74
CA ASN A 45 -41.68 -8.41 32.16
C ASN A 45 -40.16 -8.41 31.87
N GLN A 46 -39.61 -9.49 31.31
CA GLN A 46 -38.19 -9.65 30.99
C GLN A 46 -37.97 -10.13 29.54
N PRO A 47 -36.79 -9.89 28.92
CA PRO A 47 -36.53 -10.25 27.52
C PRO A 47 -36.57 -11.76 27.22
N ARG A 48 -36.38 -12.62 28.23
CA ARG A 48 -36.44 -14.08 28.17
C ARG A 48 -36.83 -14.64 29.52
N GLY A 49 -37.74 -15.63 29.56
CA GLY A 49 -38.24 -16.22 30.80
C GLY A 49 -39.30 -15.35 31.49
N GLY A 50 -39.99 -15.90 32.49
CA GLY A 50 -41.12 -15.24 33.16
C GLY A 50 -42.39 -15.10 32.32
N GLU A 51 -42.46 -15.80 31.18
CA GLU A 51 -43.59 -15.76 30.25
C GLU A 51 -44.85 -16.41 30.83
N MET A 52 -45.95 -15.66 30.83
CA MET A 52 -47.30 -16.17 31.14
C MET A 52 -48.17 -16.14 29.88
N PRO A 53 -48.96 -17.19 29.59
CA PRO A 53 -49.89 -17.18 28.46
C PRO A 53 -50.94 -16.08 28.63
N ALA A 54 -51.21 -15.31 27.57
CA ALA A 54 -52.04 -14.11 27.59
C ALA A 54 -53.44 -14.36 28.17
N GLU A 55 -54.10 -15.45 27.78
CA GLU A 55 -55.44 -15.80 28.27
C GLU A 55 -55.51 -16.08 29.79
N THR A 56 -54.37 -16.32 30.47
CA THR A 56 -54.33 -16.44 31.95
C THR A 56 -54.36 -15.09 32.68
N LEU A 57 -54.25 -13.99 31.91
CA LEU A 57 -54.29 -12.61 32.40
C LEU A 57 -55.67 -11.97 32.21
N ARG A 58 -56.49 -12.46 31.26
CA ARG A 58 -57.86 -12.01 31.02
C ARG A 58 -58.71 -12.19 32.30
N GLY A 59 -59.51 -11.18 32.65
CA GLY A 59 -60.29 -11.16 33.89
C GLY A 59 -59.56 -10.55 35.10
N LYS A 60 -58.45 -9.83 34.88
CA LYS A 60 -57.68 -9.10 35.90
C LYS A 60 -57.38 -7.69 35.39
N THR A 61 -57.42 -6.71 36.27
CA THR A 61 -57.07 -5.33 35.89
C THR A 61 -55.57 -5.17 35.68
N LEU A 62 -55.17 -4.23 34.82
CA LEU A 62 -53.75 -3.92 34.62
C LEU A 62 -53.06 -3.47 35.92
N ALA A 63 -53.79 -2.82 36.84
CA ALA A 63 -53.31 -2.50 38.18
C ALA A 63 -53.02 -3.74 39.05
N GLU A 64 -53.91 -4.74 39.08
CA GLU A 64 -53.69 -6.02 39.80
C GLU A 64 -52.48 -6.80 39.26
N LEU A 65 -52.20 -6.66 37.97
CA LEU A 65 -51.03 -7.24 37.31
C LEU A 65 -49.74 -6.42 37.50
N GLY A 66 -49.78 -5.31 38.24
CA GLY A 66 -48.62 -4.44 38.48
C GLY A 66 -48.15 -3.66 37.23
N ILE A 67 -49.00 -3.51 36.22
CA ILE A 67 -48.67 -2.84 34.96
C ILE A 67 -48.93 -1.34 35.12
N ALA A 68 -47.86 -0.57 35.35
CA ALA A 68 -47.90 0.88 35.52
C ALA A 68 -47.62 1.65 34.22
N HIS A 69 -47.82 2.98 34.25
CA HIS A 69 -47.45 3.86 33.15
C HIS A 69 -45.96 3.71 32.78
N GLY A 70 -45.66 3.56 31.49
CA GLY A 70 -44.31 3.46 30.96
C GLY A 70 -43.70 2.06 31.00
N HIS A 71 -44.35 1.08 31.63
CA HIS A 71 -43.85 -0.29 31.73
C HIS A 71 -43.66 -0.91 30.33
N LEU A 72 -42.63 -1.74 30.16
CA LEU A 72 -42.31 -2.45 28.92
C LEU A 72 -42.54 -3.94 29.13
N LEU A 73 -43.46 -4.51 28.36
CA LEU A 73 -43.74 -5.94 28.32
C LEU A 73 -43.18 -6.54 27.03
N TYR A 74 -42.77 -7.81 27.10
CA TYR A 74 -42.29 -8.59 25.98
C TYR A 74 -43.38 -9.59 25.60
N ALA A 75 -43.73 -9.66 24.31
CA ALA A 75 -44.80 -10.52 23.79
C ALA A 75 -44.24 -11.56 22.81
N GLY A 76 -44.37 -12.84 23.15
CA GLY A 76 -44.02 -13.99 22.31
C GLY A 76 -45.26 -14.60 21.67
N TYR A 77 -45.13 -15.12 20.44
CA TYR A 77 -46.18 -15.86 19.73
C TYR A 77 -45.62 -16.55 18.49
N GLU A 78 -46.19 -17.71 18.15
CA GLU A 78 -45.97 -18.42 16.89
C GLU A 78 -46.66 -17.70 15.72
N THR A 79 -46.36 -18.10 14.48
CA THR A 79 -47.11 -17.66 13.28
C THR A 79 -48.05 -18.76 12.82
N LYS A 80 -49.24 -18.38 12.32
CA LYS A 80 -50.33 -19.30 11.93
C LYS A 80 -49.95 -20.37 10.87
N GLU A 81 -48.81 -20.25 10.21
CA GLU A 81 -48.30 -21.21 9.21
C GLU A 81 -47.47 -22.36 9.84
N ALA A 82 -47.24 -22.36 11.16
CA ALA A 82 -46.34 -23.30 11.83
C ALA A 82 -46.99 -24.63 12.28
N GLN A 83 -48.30 -24.81 12.11
CA GLN A 83 -49.03 -26.00 12.62
C GLN A 83 -49.58 -26.89 11.49
N ALA A 84 -48.65 -27.53 10.77
CA ALA A 84 -48.90 -28.79 10.09
C ALA A 84 -47.70 -29.74 10.33
N GLU A 85 -47.98 -31.03 10.49
CA GLU A 85 -47.00 -32.13 10.53
C GLU A 85 -45.96 -32.14 11.68
N SER A 86 -46.37 -32.63 12.86
CA SER A 86 -45.43 -33.34 13.76
C SER A 86 -46.11 -34.49 14.53
N SER A 87 -46.07 -35.71 13.96
CA SER A 87 -46.47 -36.94 14.67
C SER A 87 -45.74 -38.21 14.21
N THR A 88 -44.75 -38.61 15.03
CA THR A 88 -44.34 -39.99 15.36
C THR A 88 -43.57 -40.91 14.37
N THR A 89 -42.46 -41.42 14.93
CA THR A 89 -41.88 -42.79 14.87
C THR A 89 -41.07 -43.31 13.66
N ASN A 90 -39.75 -43.39 13.89
CA ASN A 90 -38.84 -44.56 13.74
C ASN A 90 -39.18 -45.66 12.70
N GLY A 91 -38.30 -45.86 11.72
CA GLY A 91 -38.27 -47.05 10.85
C GLY A 91 -36.89 -47.27 10.21
N ALA A 92 -36.40 -48.52 10.18
CA ALA A 92 -34.99 -48.84 9.92
C ALA A 92 -34.64 -49.13 8.44
N SER A 93 -33.45 -48.67 8.04
CA SER A 93 -32.45 -49.39 7.22
C SER A 93 -32.64 -49.65 5.69
N THR A 94 -31.50 -50.02 5.09
CA THR A 94 -31.25 -50.66 3.77
C THR A 94 -31.26 -49.82 2.49
N SER A 95 -30.02 -49.47 2.10
CA SER A 95 -29.41 -49.31 0.77
C SER A 95 -30.10 -49.92 -0.46
N ALA A 96 -30.05 -49.18 -1.58
CA ALA A 96 -29.74 -49.72 -2.91
C ALA A 96 -29.19 -48.62 -3.84
N SER A 97 -28.25 -48.95 -4.73
CA SER A 97 -27.66 -48.04 -5.71
C SER A 97 -28.11 -48.38 -7.13
N SER A 98 -28.32 -47.38 -7.99
CA SER A 98 -28.36 -47.57 -9.46
C SER A 98 -27.94 -46.31 -10.21
N SER A 99 -26.87 -46.41 -11.01
CA SER A 99 -26.34 -45.34 -11.85
C SER A 99 -26.85 -45.43 -13.29
N ALA A 100 -26.92 -44.28 -13.98
CA ALA A 100 -27.03 -44.19 -15.44
C ALA A 100 -26.37 -42.88 -15.92
N THR A 101 -25.72 -42.90 -17.08
CA THR A 101 -24.81 -41.83 -17.55
C THR A 101 -25.28 -41.26 -18.89
N ALA A 102 -25.27 -39.93 -19.04
CA ALA A 102 -25.31 -39.23 -20.34
C ALA A 102 -24.72 -37.81 -20.20
N VAL A 103 -24.11 -37.29 -21.27
CA VAL A 103 -23.42 -35.98 -21.34
C VAL A 103 -23.61 -35.40 -22.77
N PRO A 104 -23.21 -34.14 -23.06
CA PRO A 104 -24.01 -32.91 -23.04
C PRO A 104 -24.58 -32.53 -24.44
N PRO A 105 -25.19 -31.34 -24.64
CA PRO A 105 -24.37 -30.15 -25.00
C PRO A 105 -24.85 -28.77 -24.48
N SER A 106 -23.87 -27.93 -24.13
CA SER A 106 -23.73 -26.47 -24.37
C SER A 106 -24.78 -25.40 -23.99
N SER A 107 -24.25 -24.33 -23.37
CA SER A 107 -24.62 -22.90 -23.48
C SER A 107 -26.02 -22.42 -23.08
N ASN A 108 -26.16 -21.91 -21.84
CA ASN A 108 -26.63 -20.53 -21.52
C ASN A 108 -26.81 -20.33 -20.00
N THR A 109 -25.80 -19.80 -19.32
CA THR A 109 -25.86 -19.49 -17.87
C THR A 109 -26.58 -18.17 -17.58
N LYS A 110 -27.92 -18.20 -17.62
CA LYS A 110 -28.72 -17.20 -16.89
C LYS A 110 -28.64 -17.51 -15.39
N ALA A 111 -28.23 -16.55 -14.57
CA ALA A 111 -28.22 -16.69 -13.12
C ALA A 111 -29.68 -16.82 -12.60
N ALA A 112 -30.05 -18.03 -12.17
CA ALA A 112 -31.35 -18.27 -11.55
C ALA A 112 -31.30 -17.91 -10.06
N LEU A 113 -32.29 -17.13 -9.60
CA LEU A 113 -32.40 -16.70 -8.21
C LEU A 113 -33.02 -17.81 -7.34
N GLU A 114 -32.21 -18.75 -6.86
CA GLU A 114 -32.69 -19.78 -5.93
C GLU A 114 -32.97 -19.20 -4.54
N THR A 115 -34.25 -19.23 -4.15
CA THR A 115 -34.74 -18.72 -2.87
C THR A 115 -34.54 -19.74 -1.75
N ASN A 116 -33.30 -19.85 -1.29
CA ASN A 116 -32.90 -20.83 -0.29
C ASN A 116 -33.53 -20.54 1.09
N LYS A 117 -34.35 -21.45 1.60
CA LYS A 117 -35.08 -21.29 2.87
C LYS A 117 -34.19 -21.64 4.06
N GLY A 118 -34.25 -20.83 5.12
CA GLY A 118 -34.04 -21.32 6.49
C GLY A 118 -32.61 -21.47 7.00
N ALA A 119 -31.58 -21.06 6.25
CA ALA A 119 -30.26 -20.83 6.81
C ALA A 119 -30.20 -19.42 7.42
N LYS A 120 -29.57 -19.26 8.60
CA LYS A 120 -29.05 -17.94 8.99
C LYS A 120 -27.97 -17.59 7.97
N SER A 121 -28.11 -16.46 7.26
CA SER A 121 -27.05 -15.94 6.42
C SER A 121 -25.80 -15.70 7.28
N LYS A 122 -24.75 -16.49 7.08
CA LYS A 122 -23.43 -16.14 7.61
C LYS A 122 -23.03 -14.77 7.05
N ASN A 123 -22.37 -13.97 7.87
CA ASN A 123 -21.83 -12.71 7.40
C ASN A 123 -20.61 -12.99 6.51
N ALA A 124 -20.30 -12.08 5.57
CA ALA A 124 -19.16 -12.24 4.66
C ALA A 124 -17.80 -12.33 5.39
N TRP A 125 -17.74 -11.88 6.65
CA TRP A 125 -16.56 -11.93 7.51
C TRP A 125 -16.45 -13.18 8.39
N ASP A 126 -17.50 -13.99 8.56
CA ASP A 126 -17.52 -15.07 9.56
C ASP A 126 -16.58 -16.25 9.20
N ASP A 127 -16.39 -16.54 7.91
CA ASP A 127 -15.60 -17.67 7.40
C ASP A 127 -14.26 -17.23 6.73
N VAL A 128 -13.81 -15.98 6.94
CA VAL A 128 -12.63 -15.44 6.25
C VAL A 128 -11.33 -16.06 6.77
N LYS A 129 -10.54 -16.64 5.86
CA LYS A 129 -9.15 -17.02 6.11
C LYS A 129 -8.23 -15.81 5.83
N GLU A 130 -7.80 -15.16 6.90
CA GLU A 130 -6.81 -14.06 6.87
C GLU A 130 -5.37 -14.59 6.66
N ASP A 131 -4.44 -13.70 6.30
CA ASP A 131 -3.04 -14.08 6.07
C ASP A 131 -2.35 -14.46 7.38
N ALA A 132 -1.33 -15.32 7.31
CA ALA A 132 -0.60 -15.79 8.50
C ALA A 132 0.02 -14.64 9.33
N VAL A 133 0.41 -13.54 8.66
CA VAL A 133 0.97 -12.35 9.30
C VAL A 133 -0.10 -11.57 10.09
N ASP A 134 -1.33 -11.47 9.57
CA ASP A 134 -2.43 -10.81 10.26
C ASP A 134 -2.86 -11.61 11.49
N VAL A 135 -3.03 -12.92 11.31
CA VAL A 135 -3.38 -13.87 12.38
C VAL A 135 -2.30 -13.96 13.47
N PHE A 136 -1.09 -13.45 13.23
CA PHE A 136 -0.01 -13.32 14.19
C PHE A 136 0.00 -11.95 14.88
N LEU A 137 -0.05 -10.85 14.11
CA LEU A 137 -0.06 -9.48 14.64
C LEU A 137 -1.33 -9.15 15.45
N GLU A 138 -2.48 -9.71 15.08
CA GLU A 138 -3.74 -9.54 15.81
C GLU A 138 -3.66 -10.04 17.28
N LYS A 139 -2.76 -11.00 17.56
CA LYS A 139 -2.54 -11.55 18.90
C LYS A 139 -1.54 -10.75 19.74
N GLN A 140 -0.80 -9.82 19.14
CA GLN A 140 0.15 -8.95 19.85
C GLN A 140 -0.55 -7.66 20.27
N ASP A 141 -0.39 -7.22 21.52
CA ASP A 141 -0.98 -5.95 21.97
C ASP A 141 -0.37 -4.72 21.28
N GLY A 142 0.89 -4.83 20.81
CA GLY A 142 1.62 -3.76 20.13
C GLY A 142 2.07 -2.63 21.05
N LYS A 143 1.99 -2.81 22.38
CA LYS A 143 2.19 -1.72 23.32
C LYS A 143 3.66 -1.33 23.44
N ILE A 144 3.93 -0.04 23.31
CA ILE A 144 5.27 0.51 23.24
C ILE A 144 5.75 0.79 24.67
N LEU A 145 6.56 -0.11 25.22
CA LEU A 145 7.10 0.01 26.58
C LEU A 145 7.99 1.25 26.70
N ARG A 146 7.65 2.18 27.61
CA ARG A 146 8.48 3.34 27.95
C ARG A 146 9.36 3.07 29.17
N PRO A 147 10.59 3.61 29.24
CA PRO A 147 11.39 3.61 30.46
C PRO A 147 10.78 4.51 31.54
N LYS A 148 11.20 4.31 32.79
CA LYS A 148 10.82 5.19 33.91
C LYS A 148 11.49 6.56 33.76
N ASP A 149 10.72 7.60 33.45
CA ASP A 149 11.22 8.97 33.41
C ASP A 149 11.79 9.41 34.78
N SER A 150 13.06 9.81 34.80
CA SER A 150 13.81 10.12 36.03
C SER A 150 13.44 11.46 36.69
N ARG A 151 12.62 12.28 36.02
CA ARG A 151 12.28 13.66 36.38
C ARG A 151 10.80 13.82 36.78
N PHE A 152 9.92 13.04 36.18
CA PHE A 152 8.46 13.09 36.33
C PHE A 152 7.86 11.85 37.03
N CYS A 153 8.47 10.65 36.97
CA CYS A 153 7.92 9.46 37.62
C CYS A 153 8.13 9.45 39.15
N ARG A 154 7.13 9.93 39.90
CA ARG A 154 7.15 10.02 41.37
C ARG A 154 6.68 8.73 42.08
N HIS A 155 7.18 7.58 41.65
CA HIS A 155 6.80 6.27 42.20
C HIS A 155 7.97 5.28 42.30
N GLY A 156 7.77 4.19 43.05
CA GLY A 156 8.73 3.08 43.15
C GLY A 156 8.81 2.25 41.87
N ASP A 157 9.84 1.41 41.76
CA ASP A 157 10.27 0.79 40.49
C ASP A 157 9.38 -0.38 40.01
N LYS A 158 8.36 -0.74 40.78
CA LYS A 158 7.29 -1.71 40.42
C LYS A 158 5.91 -1.06 40.27
N ALA A 159 5.86 0.26 40.31
CA ALA A 159 4.66 1.06 40.04
C ALA A 159 4.81 1.78 38.70
N MET A 160 3.71 2.37 38.22
CA MET A 160 3.59 2.98 36.91
C MET A 160 2.72 4.24 37.01
N CYS A 161 2.98 5.23 36.17
CA CYS A 161 2.11 6.40 35.98
C CYS A 161 2.11 6.84 34.50
N ASP A 162 1.32 7.86 34.20
CA ASP A 162 1.05 8.39 32.85
C ASP A 162 2.33 8.76 32.04
N TYR A 163 3.45 9.01 32.73
CA TYR A 163 4.76 9.29 32.11
C TYR A 163 5.56 8.05 31.70
N CYS A 164 5.27 6.87 32.25
CA CYS A 164 5.99 5.61 31.95
C CYS A 164 5.07 4.43 31.58
N MET A 165 3.75 4.62 31.58
CA MET A 165 2.83 3.60 31.05
C MET A 165 3.14 3.33 29.57
N PRO A 166 3.01 2.07 29.10
CA PRO A 166 3.18 1.77 27.68
C PRO A 166 2.25 2.61 26.81
N LEU A 167 2.77 3.12 25.69
CA LEU A 167 1.94 3.80 24.69
C LEU A 167 1.17 2.78 23.85
N GLU A 168 0.05 3.22 23.29
CA GLU A 168 -0.69 2.42 22.30
C GLU A 168 0.06 2.40 20.95
N PRO A 169 -0.09 1.35 20.12
CA PRO A 169 0.59 1.25 18.82
C PRO A 169 0.20 2.33 17.80
N TYR A 170 -0.75 3.22 18.12
CA TYR A 170 -1.21 4.34 17.29
C TYR A 170 -0.95 5.72 17.95
N ASP A 171 -0.03 5.80 18.91
CA ASP A 171 0.34 7.06 19.56
C ASP A 171 1.06 8.02 18.58
N ALA A 172 0.49 9.21 18.38
CA ALA A 172 0.96 10.17 17.38
C ALA A 172 2.33 10.77 17.72
N THR A 173 2.61 11.02 19.01
CA THR A 173 3.89 11.58 19.46
C THR A 173 5.03 10.60 19.19
N TYR A 174 4.83 9.31 19.50
CA TYR A 174 5.82 8.28 19.16
C TYR A 174 6.11 8.21 17.65
N HIS A 175 5.09 8.32 16.81
CA HIS A 175 5.27 8.26 15.35
C HIS A 175 6.06 9.47 14.84
N ALA A 176 5.76 10.69 15.32
CA ALA A 176 6.53 11.89 15.00
C ALA A 176 7.99 11.80 15.49
N GLU A 177 8.22 11.42 16.76
CA GLU A 177 9.56 11.26 17.34
C GLU A 177 10.45 10.27 16.57
N ASN A 178 9.85 9.22 15.98
CA ASN A 178 10.54 8.18 15.21
C ASN A 178 10.43 8.38 13.69
N LYS A 179 9.92 9.53 13.21
CA LYS A 179 9.70 9.87 11.80
C LYS A 179 8.80 8.90 11.00
N ILE A 180 7.95 8.14 11.67
CA ILE A 180 7.07 7.14 11.04
C ILE A 180 5.84 7.84 10.45
N LYS A 181 5.77 7.97 9.12
CA LYS A 181 4.81 8.86 8.44
C LYS A 181 3.41 8.28 8.24
N HIS A 182 3.22 6.98 8.46
CA HIS A 182 1.93 6.30 8.38
C HIS A 182 1.80 5.28 9.51
N LEU A 183 0.60 5.11 10.06
CA LEU A 183 0.30 3.99 10.95
C LEU A 183 0.38 2.66 10.18
N SER A 184 0.84 1.59 10.83
CA SER A 184 0.63 0.24 10.30
C SER A 184 -0.88 -0.08 10.24
N PHE A 185 -1.28 -0.97 9.32
CA PHE A 185 -2.67 -1.43 9.23
C PHE A 185 -3.19 -1.99 10.56
N HIS A 186 -2.37 -2.72 11.32
CA HIS A 186 -2.78 -3.30 12.60
C HIS A 186 -2.89 -2.25 13.72
N ALA A 187 -2.04 -1.21 13.72
CA ALA A 187 -2.21 -0.05 14.62
C ALA A 187 -3.51 0.71 14.31
N TYR A 188 -3.77 1.00 13.03
CA TYR A 188 -5.00 1.64 12.56
C TYR A 188 -6.25 0.82 12.90
N LEU A 189 -6.21 -0.50 12.67
CA LEU A 189 -7.28 -1.43 13.01
C LEU A 189 -7.59 -1.40 14.52
N ARG A 190 -6.58 -1.42 15.39
CA ARG A 190 -6.80 -1.27 16.85
C ARG A 190 -7.45 0.06 17.21
N GLN A 191 -7.02 1.16 16.60
CA GLN A 191 -7.63 2.48 16.80
C GLN A 191 -9.12 2.48 16.40
N LYS A 192 -9.47 1.87 15.26
CA LYS A 192 -10.86 1.73 14.78
C LYS A 192 -11.71 0.80 15.65
N ASP A 193 -11.15 -0.32 16.10
CA ASP A 193 -11.87 -1.31 16.91
C ASP A 193 -12.21 -0.77 18.30
N VAL A 194 -11.27 -0.07 18.96
CA VAL A 194 -11.51 0.61 20.25
C VAL A 194 -12.64 1.64 20.14
N LEU A 195 -12.72 2.39 19.04
CA LEU A 195 -13.82 3.34 18.80
C LEU A 195 -15.15 2.63 18.51
N THR A 196 -15.11 1.47 17.84
CA THR A 196 -16.31 0.75 17.38
C THR A 196 -16.91 -0.13 18.47
N ASN A 197 -16.13 -1.08 19.00
CA ASN A 197 -16.52 -2.20 19.86
C ASN A 197 -16.15 -2.01 21.34
N SER A 198 -16.02 -0.76 21.81
CA SER A 198 -15.68 -0.45 23.20
C SER A 198 -16.57 -1.18 24.22
N ALA A 199 -15.95 -1.71 25.29
CA ALA A 199 -16.59 -2.62 26.24
C ALA A 199 -17.80 -2.06 27.01
N SER A 200 -18.10 -0.76 26.91
CA SER A 200 -19.33 -0.14 27.42
C SER A 200 -20.54 -0.35 26.49
N LYS A 201 -20.34 -0.70 25.22
CA LYS A 201 -21.37 -1.00 24.22
C LYS A 201 -21.74 -2.48 24.26
N GLY A 202 -22.68 -2.85 25.13
CA GLY A 202 -23.17 -4.23 25.29
C GLY A 202 -24.01 -4.79 24.13
N SER A 203 -23.53 -4.65 22.90
CA SER A 203 -24.16 -5.16 21.66
C SER A 203 -23.26 -6.20 20.96
N SER A 204 -23.80 -6.87 19.94
CA SER A 204 -23.03 -7.75 19.06
C SER A 204 -21.83 -7.03 18.43
N TYR A 205 -20.72 -7.74 18.26
CA TYR A 205 -19.54 -7.28 17.53
C TYR A 205 -19.91 -6.72 16.15
N ILE A 206 -19.32 -5.58 15.80
CA ILE A 206 -19.46 -4.92 14.50
C ILE A 206 -18.06 -4.85 13.87
N PRO A 207 -17.86 -5.35 12.63
CA PRO A 207 -16.59 -5.19 11.93
C PRO A 207 -16.20 -3.69 11.87
N PRO A 208 -15.03 -3.29 12.40
CA PRO A 208 -14.64 -1.88 12.53
C PRO A 208 -14.15 -1.23 11.22
N LEU A 209 -13.96 -2.01 10.16
CA LEU A 209 -13.61 -1.56 8.82
C LEU A 209 -14.83 -1.64 7.89
N ASP A 210 -15.01 -0.63 7.05
CA ASP A 210 -16.07 -0.57 6.04
C ASP A 210 -15.42 -0.06 4.74
N PRO A 211 -15.25 -0.91 3.70
CA PRO A 211 -14.50 -0.53 2.51
C PRO A 211 -15.13 0.65 1.76
N THR A 212 -14.30 1.64 1.43
CA THR A 212 -14.71 2.80 0.63
C THR A 212 -15.16 2.35 -0.77
N SER A 213 -16.37 2.73 -1.18
CA SER A 213 -16.83 2.62 -2.56
C SER A 213 -17.63 3.85 -2.97
N TYR A 214 -17.39 4.33 -4.20
CA TYR A 214 -18.04 5.51 -4.76
C TYR A 214 -19.06 5.17 -5.85
N LYS A 215 -19.47 3.89 -5.94
CA LYS A 215 -20.49 3.42 -6.88
C LYS A 215 -21.90 3.79 -6.43
N VAL A 216 -22.81 3.99 -7.39
CA VAL A 216 -24.25 4.09 -7.11
C VAL A 216 -24.75 2.71 -6.66
N LEU A 217 -25.42 2.64 -5.50
CA LEU A 217 -25.90 1.36 -4.96
C LEU A 217 -27.01 0.78 -5.86
N SER A 218 -26.74 -0.40 -6.43
CA SER A 218 -27.62 -1.09 -7.37
C SER A 218 -27.74 -2.58 -6.99
N PRO A 219 -28.96 -3.11 -6.73
CA PRO A 219 -30.24 -2.40 -6.66
C PRO A 219 -30.28 -1.38 -5.52
N CYS A 220 -31.10 -0.33 -5.67
CA CYS A 220 -31.20 0.72 -4.66
C CYS A 220 -31.85 0.20 -3.36
N PRO A 221 -31.27 0.43 -2.16
CA PRO A 221 -31.85 0.03 -0.87
C PRO A 221 -33.24 0.59 -0.55
N SER A 222 -33.75 1.54 -1.33
CA SER A 222 -35.13 2.06 -1.19
C SER A 222 -36.18 1.19 -1.86
N GLY A 223 -35.84 0.50 -2.96
CA GLY A 223 -36.81 -0.15 -3.86
C GLY A 223 -37.81 0.80 -4.56
N THR A 224 -37.75 2.12 -4.35
CA THR A 224 -38.81 3.06 -4.82
C THR A 224 -38.56 3.64 -6.22
N HIS A 225 -37.49 3.25 -6.90
CA HIS A 225 -37.18 3.67 -8.27
C HIS A 225 -36.45 2.56 -9.03
N PRO A 226 -36.47 2.56 -10.38
CA PRO A 226 -35.65 1.67 -11.20
C PRO A 226 -34.16 1.82 -10.87
N SER A 227 -33.37 0.74 -11.00
CA SER A 227 -31.91 0.79 -10.81
C SER A 227 -31.24 1.84 -11.70
N TRP A 228 -30.05 2.31 -11.29
CA TRP A 228 -29.17 3.12 -12.12
C TRP A 228 -28.94 2.44 -13.50
N PRO A 229 -29.00 3.17 -14.63
CA PRO A 229 -29.15 4.63 -14.75
C PRO A 229 -30.59 5.16 -14.84
N ALA A 230 -31.61 4.29 -14.79
CA ALA A 230 -33.01 4.69 -14.98
C ALA A 230 -33.66 5.37 -13.75
N GLY A 231 -32.97 5.42 -12.61
CA GLY A 231 -33.38 6.16 -11.42
C GLY A 231 -32.28 6.26 -10.37
N ILE A 232 -32.31 7.33 -9.58
CA ILE A 232 -31.39 7.58 -8.47
C ILE A 232 -32.13 8.31 -7.32
N CYS A 233 -31.70 8.10 -6.08
CA CYS A 233 -32.13 8.88 -4.92
C CYS A 233 -30.98 9.01 -3.92
N SER A 234 -31.14 9.90 -2.93
CA SER A 234 -30.15 10.16 -1.87
C SER A 234 -29.80 8.96 -0.96
N LYS A 235 -30.43 7.80 -1.15
CA LYS A 235 -30.09 6.53 -0.47
C LYS A 235 -29.21 5.57 -1.30
N CYS A 236 -29.03 5.82 -2.59
CA CYS A 236 -28.10 5.07 -3.45
C CYS A 236 -27.06 5.93 -4.16
N GLN A 237 -27.31 7.24 -4.26
CA GLN A 237 -26.34 8.23 -4.69
C GLN A 237 -25.14 8.25 -3.74
N PRO A 238 -23.89 8.15 -4.24
CA PRO A 238 -22.71 8.33 -3.41
C PRO A 238 -22.59 9.79 -2.95
N SER A 239 -22.15 9.99 -1.71
CA SER A 239 -21.90 11.31 -1.11
C SER A 239 -20.80 12.08 -1.85
N ALA A 240 -20.74 13.40 -1.64
CA ALA A 240 -19.62 14.21 -2.10
C ALA A 240 -18.29 13.70 -1.51
N ILE A 241 -17.34 13.38 -2.38
CA ILE A 241 -16.03 12.82 -2.04
C ILE A 241 -15.15 13.95 -1.51
N THR A 242 -14.40 13.69 -0.43
CA THR A 242 -13.39 14.63 0.09
C THR A 242 -12.11 13.84 0.33
N LEU A 243 -11.15 13.99 -0.59
CA LEU A 243 -9.88 13.28 -0.59
C LEU A 243 -8.96 13.81 0.51
N LEU A 244 -8.43 12.89 1.30
CA LEU A 244 -7.44 13.12 2.36
C LEU A 244 -6.20 12.28 2.09
N ARG A 245 -5.01 12.67 2.56
CA ARG A 245 -3.85 11.75 2.55
C ARG A 245 -4.13 10.60 3.53
N GLN A 246 -3.84 9.36 3.13
CA GLN A 246 -4.15 8.19 3.96
C GLN A 246 -3.19 8.10 5.16
N ASN A 247 -3.73 8.01 6.38
CA ASN A 247 -2.93 8.01 7.61
C ASN A 247 -2.41 6.62 8.02
N TYR A 248 -2.61 5.60 7.18
CA TYR A 248 -2.17 4.23 7.40
C TYR A 248 -1.64 3.59 6.12
N ARG A 249 -0.82 2.53 6.22
CA ARG A 249 -0.36 1.69 5.10
C ARG A 249 -0.59 0.20 5.38
N MET A 250 -0.76 -0.60 4.32
CA MET A 250 -1.02 -2.05 4.44
C MET A 250 0.27 -2.87 4.53
N VAL A 251 1.36 -2.32 3.97
CA VAL A 251 2.75 -2.77 4.14
C VAL A 251 3.60 -1.55 4.50
N ASP A 252 4.49 -1.71 5.47
CA ASP A 252 5.36 -0.64 5.98
C ASP A 252 6.76 -0.63 5.34
N HIS A 253 7.23 -1.80 4.91
CA HIS A 253 8.59 -2.00 4.39
C HIS A 253 8.64 -3.03 3.26
N VAL A 254 9.49 -2.82 2.25
CA VAL A 254 9.82 -3.79 1.20
C VAL A 254 11.29 -4.20 1.34
N GLU A 255 11.52 -5.44 1.76
CA GLU A 255 12.84 -6.01 1.99
C GLU A 255 13.20 -6.93 0.82
N PHE A 256 14.24 -6.59 0.05
CA PHE A 256 14.74 -7.46 -1.02
C PHE A 256 15.78 -8.41 -0.44
N ALA A 257 15.56 -9.72 -0.52
CA ALA A 257 16.42 -10.71 0.14
C ALA A 257 17.87 -10.75 -0.40
N SER A 258 18.09 -10.24 -1.62
CA SER A 258 19.40 -10.08 -2.25
C SER A 258 19.41 -8.89 -3.21
N ALA A 259 20.52 -8.13 -3.22
CA ALA A 259 20.77 -7.07 -4.21
C ALA A 259 20.83 -7.60 -5.66
N GLY A 260 21.16 -8.89 -5.84
CA GLY A 260 21.16 -9.55 -7.15
C GLY A 260 19.81 -9.49 -7.87
N LEU A 261 18.69 -9.43 -7.12
CA LEU A 261 17.36 -9.27 -7.70
C LEU A 261 17.22 -7.96 -8.50
N ILE A 262 17.73 -6.85 -7.93
CA ILE A 262 17.72 -5.54 -8.58
C ILE A 262 18.74 -5.50 -9.72
N GLU A 263 19.96 -5.98 -9.47
CA GLU A 263 21.04 -6.01 -10.47
C GLU A 263 20.67 -6.85 -11.71
N ASN A 264 19.84 -7.88 -11.57
CA ASN A 264 19.32 -8.66 -12.71
C ASN A 264 18.37 -7.85 -13.62
N LEU A 265 17.57 -6.92 -13.08
CA LEU A 265 16.77 -5.98 -13.88
C LEU A 265 17.65 -4.89 -14.50
N LEU A 266 18.56 -4.31 -13.71
CA LEU A 266 19.49 -3.30 -14.21
C LEU A 266 20.41 -3.87 -15.30
N GLY A 267 20.77 -5.16 -15.23
CA GLY A 267 21.51 -5.88 -16.27
C GLY A 267 20.76 -6.02 -17.61
N PHE A 268 19.42 -5.97 -17.61
CA PHE A 268 18.63 -5.85 -18.85
C PHE A 268 18.72 -4.42 -19.39
N TRP A 269 18.39 -3.42 -18.57
CA TRP A 269 18.38 -2.01 -18.97
C TRP A 269 19.75 -1.54 -19.47
N ARG A 270 20.83 -1.84 -18.76
CA ARG A 270 22.22 -1.50 -19.14
C ARG A 270 22.66 -2.12 -20.49
N ARG A 271 22.00 -3.19 -20.96
CA ARG A 271 22.31 -3.87 -22.24
C ARG A 271 21.38 -3.46 -23.40
N THR A 272 20.24 -2.85 -23.12
CA THR A 272 19.16 -2.59 -24.10
C THR A 272 18.76 -1.12 -24.22
N GLY A 273 18.93 -0.32 -23.16
CA GLY A 273 18.36 1.02 -23.02
C GLY A 273 16.85 1.05 -22.78
N GLN A 274 16.17 -0.10 -22.78
CA GLN A 274 14.71 -0.23 -22.66
C GLN A 274 14.28 -0.45 -21.20
N GLN A 275 13.12 0.09 -20.83
CA GLN A 275 12.54 -0.13 -19.51
C GLN A 275 12.07 -1.58 -19.33
N ARG A 276 12.00 -2.04 -18.08
CA ARG A 276 11.63 -3.41 -17.72
C ARG A 276 10.65 -3.44 -16.54
N PHE A 277 9.78 -4.44 -16.53
CA PHE A 277 8.78 -4.73 -15.50
C PHE A 277 8.94 -6.16 -14.97
N GLY A 278 8.64 -6.38 -13.69
CA GLY A 278 8.55 -7.71 -13.09
C GLY A 278 7.57 -7.76 -11.91
N PHE A 279 7.00 -8.93 -11.65
CA PHE A 279 6.20 -9.20 -10.47
C PHE A 279 7.08 -9.69 -9.31
N LEU A 280 6.86 -9.14 -8.12
CA LEU A 280 7.60 -9.47 -6.90
C LEU A 280 7.01 -10.73 -6.26
N LEU A 281 7.84 -11.76 -6.09
CA LEU A 281 7.48 -13.03 -5.45
C LEU A 281 8.17 -13.16 -4.09
N GLY A 282 7.42 -13.61 -3.08
CA GLY A 282 7.94 -13.81 -1.73
C GLY A 282 6.84 -13.95 -0.69
N ARG A 283 7.08 -13.52 0.55
CA ARG A 283 6.14 -13.63 1.68
C ARG A 283 5.99 -12.32 2.47
N TYR A 284 4.88 -12.15 3.18
CA TYR A 284 4.71 -11.06 4.14
C TYR A 284 5.17 -11.51 5.53
N GLU A 285 5.95 -10.70 6.23
CA GLU A 285 6.47 -10.96 7.57
C GLU A 285 6.19 -9.79 8.54
N PRO A 286 6.22 -10.02 9.86
CA PRO A 286 6.17 -8.95 10.85
C PRO A 286 7.38 -7.99 10.73
N TYR A 287 7.11 -6.69 10.70
CA TYR A 287 8.10 -5.61 10.78
C TYR A 287 7.89 -4.81 12.07
N THR A 288 7.85 -5.51 13.20
CA THR A 288 7.52 -4.96 14.52
C THR A 288 8.71 -4.32 15.22
N VAL A 289 8.51 -3.15 15.81
CA VAL A 289 9.43 -2.48 16.76
C VAL A 289 10.09 -3.47 17.74
N THR A 290 11.42 -3.64 17.64
CA THR A 290 12.20 -4.45 18.59
C THR A 290 12.90 -3.57 19.64
N ASN A 291 12.17 -3.13 20.67
CA ASN A 291 12.72 -2.26 21.71
C ASN A 291 13.71 -2.99 22.65
N GLU A 292 14.79 -2.29 23.07
CA GLU A 292 15.71 -2.78 24.12
C GLU A 292 14.97 -3.05 25.46
N ALA A 293 13.84 -2.38 25.71
CA ALA A 293 12.97 -2.66 26.86
C ALA A 293 12.32 -4.06 26.81
N THR A 294 11.93 -4.54 25.62
CA THR A 294 11.36 -5.88 25.41
C THR A 294 12.41 -6.97 25.60
N THR A 295 13.66 -6.75 25.15
CA THR A 295 14.75 -7.71 25.39
C THR A 295 15.22 -7.70 26.86
N ALA A 296 15.22 -6.54 27.52
CA ALA A 296 15.47 -6.44 28.96
C ALA A 296 14.38 -7.16 29.80
N ALA A 297 13.11 -7.05 29.42
CA ALA A 297 12.01 -7.81 30.03
C ALA A 297 12.15 -9.32 29.80
N ALA A 298 12.76 -9.74 28.68
CA ALA A 298 13.14 -11.12 28.40
C ALA A 298 14.49 -11.55 29.03
N GLY A 299 15.14 -10.70 29.83
CA GLY A 299 16.35 -11.03 30.59
C GLY A 299 17.69 -10.75 29.88
N GLY A 300 17.68 -10.10 28.71
CA GLY A 300 18.90 -9.70 28.00
C GLY A 300 19.60 -8.51 28.66
N ALA A 301 20.87 -8.67 29.03
CA ALA A 301 21.68 -7.62 29.65
C ALA A 301 22.62 -6.95 28.63
N GLY A 302 22.29 -5.73 28.20
CA GLY A 302 23.15 -4.94 27.31
C GLY A 302 22.41 -3.75 26.68
N SER A 303 22.40 -2.61 27.34
CA SER A 303 21.84 -1.36 26.79
C SER A 303 22.91 -0.63 25.98
N THR A 304 22.67 -0.45 24.68
CA THR A 304 23.58 0.31 23.79
C THR A 304 22.86 1.31 22.89
N GLY A 305 21.59 1.62 23.16
CA GLY A 305 20.86 2.74 22.55
C GLY A 305 20.76 2.65 21.03
N LYS A 306 20.62 1.44 20.47
CA LYS A 306 20.72 1.21 19.03
C LYS A 306 19.38 1.40 18.33
N LYS A 307 19.42 1.93 17.09
CA LYS A 307 18.30 2.22 16.19
C LYS A 307 17.17 1.17 16.32
N ILE A 308 15.99 1.62 16.74
CA ILE A 308 14.76 0.83 16.72
C ILE A 308 14.48 0.46 15.26
N ALA A 309 14.47 -0.84 14.96
CA ALA A 309 14.01 -1.35 13.68
C ALA A 309 12.55 -1.80 13.81
N GLY A 310 11.75 -1.53 12.78
CA GLY A 310 10.33 -1.87 12.74
C GLY A 310 9.38 -0.71 13.09
N VAL A 311 8.11 -0.89 12.70
CA VAL A 311 6.96 -0.01 12.99
C VAL A 311 6.06 -0.71 14.03
N PRO A 312 5.33 0.00 14.91
CA PRO A 312 4.40 -0.65 15.83
C PRO A 312 3.36 -1.50 15.09
N LEU A 313 3.37 -2.82 15.33
CA LEU A 313 2.57 -3.82 14.59
C LEU A 313 2.75 -3.80 13.06
N GLY A 314 3.92 -3.39 12.57
CA GLY A 314 4.19 -3.26 11.13
C GLY A 314 4.27 -4.57 10.36
N ILE A 315 4.13 -4.48 9.02
CA ILE A 315 4.30 -5.59 8.06
C ILE A 315 5.41 -5.24 7.06
N LYS A 316 6.31 -6.19 6.77
CA LYS A 316 7.22 -6.12 5.61
C LYS A 316 6.82 -7.13 4.52
N ALA A 317 7.08 -6.76 3.27
CA ALA A 317 7.07 -7.64 2.12
C ALA A 317 8.51 -8.11 1.84
N VAL A 318 8.81 -9.41 2.03
CA VAL A 318 10.14 -9.98 1.79
C VAL A 318 10.17 -10.59 0.40
N VAL A 319 10.89 -9.96 -0.53
CA VAL A 319 11.00 -10.35 -1.94
C VAL A 319 12.16 -11.33 -2.11
N GLU A 320 11.83 -12.52 -2.59
CA GLU A 320 12.77 -13.64 -2.82
C GLU A 320 13.11 -13.85 -4.30
N ALA A 321 12.18 -13.51 -5.20
CA ALA A 321 12.36 -13.57 -6.63
C ALA A 321 11.59 -12.45 -7.34
N ILE A 322 11.98 -12.14 -8.58
CA ILE A 322 11.25 -11.23 -9.46
C ILE A 322 10.99 -12.00 -10.75
N HIS A 323 9.71 -12.15 -11.12
CA HIS A 323 9.31 -12.91 -12.31
C HIS A 323 8.83 -11.97 -13.40
N GLU A 324 9.37 -12.11 -14.62
CA GLU A 324 9.12 -11.17 -15.71
C GLU A 324 8.02 -11.69 -16.65
N PRO A 325 6.83 -11.06 -16.70
CA PRO A 325 5.77 -11.45 -17.63
C PRO A 325 6.14 -11.06 -19.09
N PRO A 326 5.43 -11.60 -20.09
CA PRO A 326 5.54 -11.13 -21.47
C PRO A 326 5.30 -9.63 -21.58
N GLN A 327 6.25 -8.91 -22.18
CA GLN A 327 6.27 -7.44 -22.21
C GLN A 327 7.15 -6.93 -23.36
N GLU A 328 6.81 -5.74 -23.84
CA GLU A 328 7.57 -4.98 -24.84
C GLU A 328 8.08 -3.70 -24.16
N GLY A 329 9.41 -3.56 -24.03
CA GLY A 329 10.03 -2.43 -23.36
C GLY A 329 10.44 -1.34 -24.34
N GLU A 330 10.15 -0.08 -24.01
CA GLU A 330 10.55 1.11 -24.78
C GLU A 330 11.53 1.97 -23.97
N ILE A 331 12.00 3.09 -24.54
CA ILE A 331 12.96 3.98 -23.87
C ILE A 331 12.29 4.79 -22.75
N ASP A 332 11.02 5.17 -22.93
CA ASP A 332 10.22 6.04 -22.05
C ASP A 332 8.97 5.34 -21.47
N GLY A 333 8.81 4.03 -21.70
CA GLY A 333 7.68 3.25 -21.19
C GLY A 333 7.82 1.76 -21.45
N LEU A 334 6.74 1.00 -21.25
CA LEU A 334 6.62 -0.42 -21.59
C LEU A 334 5.16 -0.84 -21.75
N THR A 335 4.91 -1.88 -22.52
CA THR A 335 3.58 -2.51 -22.72
C THR A 335 3.61 -3.94 -22.19
N LEU A 336 2.59 -4.32 -21.42
CA LEU A 336 2.45 -5.68 -20.87
C LEU A 336 1.52 -6.54 -21.73
N GLY A 337 1.90 -7.80 -21.95
CA GLY A 337 1.06 -8.81 -22.60
C GLY A 337 -0.08 -9.26 -21.70
N ILE A 338 -1.24 -8.58 -21.82
CA ILE A 338 -2.45 -8.86 -21.04
C ILE A 338 -3.53 -9.46 -21.98
N PRO A 339 -4.19 -10.58 -21.64
CA PRO A 339 -4.09 -11.33 -20.38
C PRO A 339 -2.80 -12.15 -20.26
N TRP A 340 -2.22 -12.17 -19.06
CA TRP A 340 -1.06 -13.02 -18.76
C TRP A 340 -1.53 -14.43 -18.39
N GLU A 341 -1.67 -15.30 -19.40
CA GLU A 341 -2.21 -16.67 -19.25
C GLU A 341 -1.44 -17.52 -18.21
N ASP A 342 -0.14 -17.28 -18.09
CA ASP A 342 0.78 -18.02 -17.21
C ASP A 342 0.65 -17.66 -15.72
N GLN A 343 -0.07 -16.59 -15.37
CA GLN A 343 -0.14 -16.06 -13.99
C GLN A 343 -0.53 -17.13 -12.97
N ALA A 344 -1.54 -17.96 -13.28
CA ALA A 344 -2.07 -18.97 -12.36
C ALA A 344 -1.09 -20.15 -12.15
N ARG A 345 -0.30 -20.49 -13.17
CA ARG A 345 0.77 -21.51 -13.08
C ARG A 345 1.88 -21.02 -12.15
N VAL A 346 2.34 -19.79 -12.38
CA VAL A 346 3.36 -19.13 -11.58
C VAL A 346 2.93 -18.96 -10.12
N GLU A 347 1.69 -18.55 -9.86
CA GLU A 347 1.14 -18.43 -8.51
C GLU A 347 1.04 -19.79 -7.78
N ALA A 348 0.69 -20.85 -8.51
CA ALA A 348 0.63 -22.21 -7.96
C ALA A 348 2.02 -22.78 -7.66
N LEU A 349 3.02 -22.48 -8.50
CA LEU A 349 4.41 -22.88 -8.29
C LEU A 349 5.04 -22.13 -7.11
N ALA A 350 4.85 -20.80 -7.03
CA ALA A 350 5.34 -19.99 -5.92
C ALA A 350 4.84 -20.51 -4.55
N LYS A 351 3.59 -20.98 -4.48
CA LYS A 351 3.01 -21.57 -3.26
C LYS A 351 3.63 -22.92 -2.86
N LYS A 352 4.32 -23.63 -3.76
CA LYS A 352 5.13 -24.82 -3.44
C LYS A 352 6.51 -24.47 -2.89
N CYS A 353 7.01 -23.25 -3.14
CA CYS A 353 8.28 -22.75 -2.62
C CYS A 353 8.12 -22.36 -1.14
N ILE A 354 8.11 -23.36 -0.26
CA ILE A 354 7.83 -23.20 1.17
C ILE A 354 9.13 -23.00 1.95
N ASP A 355 9.24 -21.89 2.66
CA ASP A 355 10.37 -21.58 3.53
C ASP A 355 10.45 -22.53 4.74
N GLN A 356 11.66 -23.05 5.00
CA GLN A 356 11.98 -23.99 6.09
C GLN A 356 12.76 -23.35 7.25
N ALA A 357 13.18 -22.09 7.10
CA ALA A 357 13.95 -21.33 8.09
C ALA A 357 13.24 -21.28 9.46
N GLU A 358 14.00 -21.10 10.53
CA GLU A 358 13.42 -20.99 11.87
C GLU A 358 12.88 -19.58 12.14
N GLY A 359 11.65 -19.49 12.64
CA GLY A 359 11.00 -18.23 12.97
C GLY A 359 9.56 -18.19 12.45
N PHE A 360 9.08 -16.98 12.15
CA PHE A 360 7.73 -16.76 11.64
C PHE A 360 7.53 -17.29 10.20
N ALA A 361 8.56 -17.24 9.36
CA ALA A 361 8.50 -17.64 7.96
C ALA A 361 8.26 -19.15 7.73
N LYS A 362 8.51 -19.98 8.75
CA LYS A 362 8.48 -21.44 8.65
C LYS A 362 7.12 -21.98 8.19
N GLY A 363 7.09 -22.63 7.04
CA GLY A 363 5.88 -23.19 6.46
C GLY A 363 5.06 -22.19 5.62
N LEU A 364 5.59 -21.00 5.33
CA LEU A 364 4.98 -20.07 4.39
C LEU A 364 5.52 -20.31 2.97
N GLY A 365 4.60 -20.49 2.01
CA GLY A 365 4.92 -20.49 0.57
C GLY A 365 5.00 -19.08 0.00
N CYS A 366 5.69 -18.91 -1.11
CA CYS A 366 5.73 -17.63 -1.83
C CYS A 366 4.39 -17.31 -2.52
N GLN A 367 4.13 -16.02 -2.71
CA GLN A 367 3.00 -15.47 -3.45
C GLN A 367 3.42 -14.14 -4.12
N PHE A 368 2.56 -13.59 -4.97
CA PHE A 368 2.75 -12.22 -5.49
C PHE A 368 2.59 -11.21 -4.36
N LEU A 369 3.64 -10.40 -4.12
CA LEU A 369 3.67 -9.34 -3.11
C LEU A 369 3.43 -7.96 -3.70
N GLY A 370 3.72 -7.78 -4.99
CA GLY A 370 3.83 -6.49 -5.62
C GLY A 370 4.36 -6.56 -7.04
N MET A 371 4.74 -5.42 -7.58
CA MET A 371 5.40 -5.26 -8.87
C MET A 371 6.53 -4.25 -8.81
N ILE A 372 7.47 -4.35 -9.73
CA ILE A 372 8.59 -3.43 -9.90
C ILE A 372 8.77 -3.06 -11.36
N TYR A 373 9.11 -1.80 -11.65
CA TYR A 373 9.52 -1.38 -12.99
C TYR A 373 10.63 -0.32 -12.96
N THR A 374 11.35 -0.19 -14.06
CA THR A 374 12.37 0.85 -14.24
C THR A 374 11.80 2.10 -14.90
N ASP A 375 12.32 3.26 -14.49
CA ASP A 375 12.18 4.53 -15.18
C ASP A 375 13.56 5.20 -15.22
N LEU A 376 14.47 4.61 -16.00
CA LEU A 376 15.90 4.94 -16.02
C LEU A 376 16.32 5.55 -17.37
N THR A 377 17.02 6.67 -17.32
CA THR A 377 17.60 7.35 -18.48
C THR A 377 19.03 7.75 -18.12
N PRO A 378 20.05 7.49 -18.96
CA PRO A 378 21.43 7.87 -18.65
C PRO A 378 21.55 9.38 -18.39
N ALA A 379 22.36 9.78 -17.41
CA ALA A 379 22.57 11.19 -17.09
C ALA A 379 23.27 11.94 -18.24
N ASP A 380 24.15 11.24 -18.96
CA ASP A 380 24.71 11.65 -20.24
C ASP A 380 24.37 10.62 -21.34
N PRO A 381 23.47 10.97 -22.30
CA PRO A 381 23.17 10.13 -23.45
C PRO A 381 24.25 10.07 -24.54
N THR A 382 25.26 10.96 -24.55
CA THR A 382 26.38 10.88 -25.51
C THR A 382 27.56 10.04 -24.97
N PHE A 383 27.59 9.81 -23.66
CA PHE A 383 28.66 9.10 -22.93
C PHE A 383 30.05 9.75 -23.08
N GLU A 384 30.08 11.07 -23.28
CA GLU A 384 31.30 11.87 -23.37
C GLU A 384 31.78 12.37 -21.99
N ASP A 385 30.86 12.66 -21.06
CA ASP A 385 31.21 13.12 -19.72
C ASP A 385 31.53 11.96 -18.77
N LYS A 386 32.82 11.81 -18.48
CA LYS A 386 33.35 10.79 -17.57
C LYS A 386 32.89 10.93 -16.12
N SER A 387 32.35 12.09 -15.71
CA SER A 387 31.75 12.28 -14.38
C SER A 387 30.32 11.75 -14.27
N LEU A 388 29.64 11.53 -15.40
CA LEU A 388 28.26 11.04 -15.49
C LEU A 388 28.16 9.55 -15.87
N VAL A 389 29.29 8.86 -16.01
CA VAL A 389 29.34 7.42 -16.32
C VAL A 389 28.67 6.62 -15.20
N GLY A 390 27.68 5.80 -15.57
CA GLY A 390 26.89 5.00 -14.63
C GLY A 390 25.80 5.78 -13.88
N LYS A 391 25.67 7.09 -14.12
CA LYS A 391 24.63 7.94 -13.53
C LYS A 391 23.37 7.95 -14.38
N VAL A 392 22.23 8.20 -13.74
CA VAL A 392 20.91 8.35 -14.36
C VAL A 392 20.25 9.67 -14.01
N LEU A 393 19.35 10.16 -14.86
CA LEU A 393 18.60 11.39 -14.60
C LEU A 393 17.62 11.20 -13.43
N PRO A 394 17.65 12.07 -12.39
CA PRO A 394 16.72 12.02 -11.27
C PRO A 394 15.35 12.63 -11.64
N LYS A 395 14.61 11.93 -12.50
CA LYS A 395 13.34 12.41 -13.08
C LYS A 395 12.21 12.57 -12.05
N ARG A 396 12.28 11.87 -10.91
CA ARG A 396 11.21 11.77 -9.90
C ARG A 396 11.60 12.48 -8.61
N HIS A 397 10.99 13.63 -8.35
CA HIS A 397 11.26 14.46 -7.18
C HIS A 397 10.03 15.30 -6.80
N LYS A 398 10.09 15.99 -5.66
CA LYS A 398 9.03 16.86 -5.12
C LYS A 398 8.51 17.91 -6.13
N ASP A 399 9.37 18.41 -7.00
CA ASP A 399 9.06 19.44 -8.00
C ASP A 399 8.61 18.85 -9.36
N SER A 400 8.61 17.51 -9.50
CA SER A 400 8.11 16.78 -10.67
C SER A 400 6.92 15.87 -10.31
N PHE A 401 7.15 14.58 -10.07
CA PHE A 401 6.19 13.57 -9.63
C PHE A 401 6.92 12.36 -9.00
N PHE A 402 6.23 11.61 -8.15
CA PHE A 402 6.74 10.35 -7.58
C PHE A 402 6.21 9.13 -8.34
N LEU A 403 4.88 9.00 -8.44
CA LEU A 403 4.19 8.16 -9.42
C LEU A 403 3.37 9.03 -10.37
N SER A 404 3.24 8.59 -11.64
CA SER A 404 2.40 9.27 -12.63
C SER A 404 0.92 8.89 -12.51
N GLY A 405 0.03 9.70 -13.06
CA GLY A 405 -1.40 9.39 -13.11
C GLY A 405 -1.73 8.04 -13.79
N ASN A 406 -0.97 7.62 -14.80
CA ASN A 406 -1.11 6.31 -15.44
C ASN A 406 -0.70 5.18 -14.47
N GLU A 407 0.46 5.33 -13.81
CA GLU A 407 0.98 4.37 -12.85
C GLU A 407 0.03 4.18 -11.66
N VAL A 408 -0.59 5.27 -11.18
CA VAL A 408 -1.59 5.21 -10.08
C VAL A 408 -2.88 4.49 -10.51
N VAL A 409 -3.36 4.70 -11.74
CA VAL A 409 -4.51 3.96 -12.26
C VAL A 409 -4.18 2.47 -12.40
N PHE A 410 -2.98 2.14 -12.90
CA PHE A 410 -2.51 0.76 -13.03
C PHE A 410 -2.32 0.09 -11.65
N ALA A 411 -1.63 0.72 -10.71
CA ALA A 411 -1.46 0.21 -9.34
C ALA A 411 -2.81 0.04 -8.62
N ALA A 412 -3.78 0.94 -8.83
CA ALA A 412 -5.14 0.76 -8.32
C ALA A 412 -5.84 -0.47 -8.90
N GLN A 413 -5.72 -0.73 -10.21
CA GLN A 413 -6.28 -1.94 -10.84
C GLN A 413 -5.63 -3.22 -10.28
N VAL A 414 -4.31 -3.24 -10.11
CA VAL A 414 -3.61 -4.43 -9.59
C VAL A 414 -3.88 -4.65 -8.09
N GLN A 415 -3.96 -3.59 -7.27
CA GLN A 415 -4.40 -3.70 -5.88
C GLN A 415 -5.88 -4.15 -5.76
N LEU A 416 -6.78 -3.71 -6.66
CA LEU A 416 -8.17 -4.17 -6.72
C LEU A 416 -8.30 -5.64 -7.12
N ALA A 417 -7.40 -6.16 -7.95
CA ALA A 417 -7.33 -7.60 -8.23
C ALA A 417 -6.83 -8.39 -6.99
N ASN A 418 -5.93 -7.80 -6.21
CA ASN A 418 -5.25 -8.43 -5.07
C ASN A 418 -5.75 -7.92 -3.70
N LEU A 419 -7.08 -7.74 -3.54
CA LEU A 419 -7.67 -7.29 -2.28
C LEU A 419 -7.44 -8.30 -1.13
N SER A 420 -6.91 -7.80 -0.02
CA SER A 420 -6.51 -8.62 1.13
C SER A 420 -7.73 -9.12 1.93
N PRO A 421 -7.72 -10.40 2.39
CA PRO A 421 -8.78 -10.94 3.25
C PRO A 421 -8.75 -10.26 4.62
N SER A 422 -9.91 -9.85 5.14
CA SER A 422 -10.03 -9.48 6.55
C SER A 422 -11.42 -9.67 7.13
N ARG A 423 -11.49 -10.34 8.29
CA ARG A 423 -12.72 -10.53 9.07
C ARG A 423 -13.15 -9.27 9.84
N PHE A 424 -12.30 -8.24 9.86
CA PHE A 424 -12.59 -6.94 10.45
C PHE A 424 -13.35 -6.01 9.48
N SER A 425 -13.58 -6.45 8.23
CA SER A 425 -14.34 -5.73 7.20
C SER A 425 -15.68 -6.37 6.89
N ARG A 426 -16.70 -5.53 6.65
CA ARG A 426 -18.06 -5.97 6.28
C ARG A 426 -18.14 -6.80 4.99
N SER A 427 -17.18 -6.70 4.08
CA SER A 427 -17.12 -7.49 2.85
C SER A 427 -16.29 -8.77 2.97
N GLY A 428 -15.63 -8.99 4.12
CA GLY A 428 -14.61 -10.02 4.28
C GLY A 428 -13.25 -9.69 3.63
N LYS A 429 -13.09 -8.50 3.03
CA LYS A 429 -11.84 -8.00 2.45
C LYS A 429 -11.60 -6.53 2.78
N PHE A 430 -10.35 -6.11 2.91
CA PHE A 430 -10.02 -4.70 3.14
C PHE A 430 -8.69 -4.29 2.50
N ASN A 431 -8.73 -3.25 1.66
CA ASN A 431 -7.58 -2.68 0.97
C ASN A 431 -6.72 -3.79 0.30
N SER A 432 -5.43 -3.58 0.08
CA SER A 432 -4.50 -4.57 -0.47
C SER A 432 -3.10 -4.39 0.12
N LYS A 433 -2.41 -5.50 0.41
CA LYS A 433 -0.97 -5.53 0.72
C LYS A 433 -0.07 -5.48 -0.51
N PHE A 434 -0.62 -5.41 -1.73
CA PHE A 434 0.17 -5.38 -2.96
C PHE A 434 0.95 -4.06 -3.05
N VAL A 435 2.27 -4.13 -3.29
CA VAL A 435 3.18 -2.95 -3.36
C VAL A 435 3.61 -2.63 -4.79
N THR A 436 3.94 -1.37 -5.04
CA THR A 436 4.46 -0.87 -6.32
C THR A 436 5.85 -0.26 -6.10
N CYS A 437 6.87 -0.85 -6.72
CA CYS A 437 8.26 -0.40 -6.64
C CYS A 437 8.71 0.25 -7.96
N VAL A 438 9.48 1.32 -7.89
CA VAL A 438 10.03 2.02 -9.06
C VAL A 438 11.54 2.16 -8.92
N LEU A 439 12.30 1.69 -9.91
CA LEU A 439 13.74 1.92 -10.03
C LEU A 439 13.99 3.20 -10.84
N SER A 440 14.53 4.25 -10.21
CA SER A 440 14.83 5.52 -10.89
C SER A 440 16.04 6.23 -10.28
N GLY A 441 16.36 7.42 -10.81
CA GLY A 441 17.48 8.23 -10.35
C GLY A 441 17.19 9.02 -9.07
N THR A 442 18.16 9.05 -8.16
CA THR A 442 18.12 9.85 -6.92
C THR A 442 18.81 11.20 -7.06
N ALA A 443 18.42 12.18 -6.24
CA ALA A 443 19.16 13.42 -6.06
C ALA A 443 19.07 13.91 -4.61
N PRO A 444 20.13 14.52 -4.03
CA PRO A 444 20.16 14.85 -2.59
C PRO A 444 19.14 15.92 -2.21
N GLU A 445 18.89 16.91 -3.10
CA GLU A 445 17.85 17.93 -2.90
C GLU A 445 16.40 17.41 -3.07
N ALA A 446 16.27 16.12 -3.37
CA ALA A 446 15.06 15.43 -3.80
C ALA A 446 14.87 14.06 -3.11
N ALA A 447 15.36 13.94 -1.88
CA ALA A 447 15.05 12.83 -0.98
C ALA A 447 13.52 12.61 -0.91
N ASP A 448 13.08 11.36 -1.00
CA ASP A 448 11.68 10.99 -0.78
C ASP A 448 11.38 11.13 0.73
N PRO A 449 10.14 11.47 1.11
CA PRO A 449 9.67 11.31 2.48
C PRO A 449 10.02 9.96 3.15
N ALA A 450 10.18 8.87 2.39
CA ALA A 450 10.67 7.58 2.88
C ALA A 450 12.17 7.57 3.24
N ASP A 451 13.02 8.32 2.54
CA ASP A 451 14.47 8.43 2.82
C ASP A 451 14.72 9.19 4.14
N GLU A 452 13.86 10.18 4.43
CA GLU A 452 13.84 10.90 5.70
C GLU A 452 13.39 10.01 6.87
N GLU A 453 12.43 9.10 6.63
CA GLU A 453 11.95 8.08 7.59
C GLU A 453 13.03 7.02 7.84
N ALA A 454 13.71 6.56 6.78
CA ALA A 454 14.84 5.65 6.88
C ALA A 454 16.08 6.28 7.54
N GLY A 455 16.23 7.60 7.44
CA GLY A 455 17.40 8.35 7.90
C GLY A 455 18.62 8.19 6.98
N THR A 456 18.37 8.07 5.66
CA THR A 456 19.38 7.80 4.62
C THR A 456 19.74 9.02 3.76
N VAL A 457 19.09 10.17 3.98
CA VAL A 457 19.26 11.41 3.19
C VAL A 457 20.73 11.79 2.96
N ASP A 458 21.57 11.79 4.00
CA ASP A 458 23.01 12.12 3.92
C ASP A 458 23.85 11.13 3.08
N GLN A 459 23.26 9.99 2.70
CA GLN A 459 23.88 8.91 1.91
C GLN A 459 23.37 8.91 0.45
N ILE A 460 22.39 9.76 0.11
CA ILE A 460 21.88 9.87 -1.26
C ILE A 460 22.94 10.56 -2.13
N GLU A 461 23.41 9.85 -3.15
CA GLU A 461 24.24 10.44 -4.18
C GLU A 461 23.38 10.96 -5.35
N TRP A 462 23.84 12.01 -6.03
CA TRP A 462 23.17 12.48 -7.25
C TRP A 462 23.36 11.46 -8.38
N GLY A 463 22.26 11.17 -9.08
CA GLY A 463 22.18 10.28 -10.23
C GLY A 463 22.49 8.81 -9.92
N ALA A 464 22.51 8.40 -8.66
CA ALA A 464 22.53 6.98 -8.30
C ALA A 464 21.17 6.33 -8.63
N ILE A 465 21.16 5.00 -8.74
CA ILE A 465 19.94 4.22 -8.97
C ILE A 465 19.45 3.69 -7.63
N ASP A 466 18.19 3.96 -7.28
CA ASP A 466 17.54 3.37 -6.10
C ASP A 466 16.11 2.90 -6.45
N VAL A 467 15.59 2.01 -5.61
CA VAL A 467 14.18 1.63 -5.57
C VAL A 467 13.42 2.69 -4.77
N ARG A 468 12.16 2.96 -5.11
CA ARG A 468 11.19 3.60 -4.21
C ARG A 468 9.91 2.80 -4.17
N ALA A 469 9.35 2.59 -2.99
CA ALA A 469 8.18 1.73 -2.77
C ALA A 469 6.94 2.53 -2.37
N TYR A 470 5.81 2.20 -2.98
CA TYR A 470 4.54 2.89 -2.80
C TYR A 470 3.37 1.90 -2.73
N GLN A 471 2.27 2.34 -2.13
CA GLN A 471 0.93 1.81 -2.39
C GLN A 471 0.02 2.97 -2.84
N VAL A 472 -1.07 2.65 -3.54
CA VAL A 472 -2.15 3.61 -3.74
C VAL A 472 -3.22 3.47 -2.67
N SER A 473 -3.84 4.60 -2.29
CA SER A 473 -4.80 4.65 -1.20
C SER A 473 -6.11 3.91 -1.51
N GLU A 474 -6.86 3.61 -0.45
CA GLU A 474 -8.22 3.05 -0.52
C GLU A 474 -9.16 3.92 -1.37
N GLN A 475 -9.00 5.25 -1.29
CA GLN A 475 -9.74 6.21 -2.11
C GLN A 475 -9.34 6.13 -3.58
N ALA A 476 -8.05 5.92 -3.89
CA ALA A 476 -7.56 5.78 -5.25
C ALA A 476 -8.15 4.53 -5.93
N MET A 477 -8.14 3.40 -5.21
CA MET A 477 -8.85 2.19 -5.64
C MET A 477 -10.34 2.45 -5.84
N ALA A 478 -11.04 3.08 -4.88
CA ALA A 478 -12.46 3.36 -5.00
C ALA A 478 -12.81 4.32 -6.17
N LEU A 479 -11.93 5.28 -6.49
CA LEU A 479 -12.07 6.17 -7.65
C LEU A 479 -11.88 5.44 -8.98
N VAL A 480 -10.98 4.46 -9.06
CA VAL A 480 -10.79 3.62 -10.26
C VAL A 480 -11.88 2.57 -10.38
N GLU A 481 -12.27 1.93 -9.28
CA GLU A 481 -13.32 0.91 -9.21
C GLU A 481 -14.68 1.46 -9.64
N ALA A 482 -15.00 2.69 -9.23
CA ALA A 482 -16.20 3.43 -9.63
C ALA A 482 -16.06 4.16 -10.99
N ASP A 483 -14.91 4.05 -11.65
CA ASP A 483 -14.54 4.75 -12.89
C ASP A 483 -14.85 6.26 -12.84
N LEU A 484 -14.12 6.98 -11.98
CA LEU A 484 -14.27 8.43 -11.76
C LEU A 484 -13.04 9.25 -12.18
N ILE A 485 -11.89 8.61 -12.44
CA ILE A 485 -10.62 9.27 -12.77
C ILE A 485 -9.94 8.71 -14.02
N GLU A 486 -9.00 9.50 -14.56
CA GLU A 486 -8.02 9.14 -15.59
C GLU A 486 -6.76 10.00 -15.44
N ALA A 487 -5.63 9.50 -15.96
CA ALA A 487 -4.41 10.28 -16.02
C ALA A 487 -4.60 11.58 -16.82
N SER A 488 -3.96 12.66 -16.35
CA SER A 488 -3.78 13.87 -17.14
C SER A 488 -2.56 13.75 -18.06
N VAL A 489 -2.43 14.68 -19.02
CA VAL A 489 -1.20 14.88 -19.80
C VAL A 489 -0.04 15.33 -18.90
N LYS A 490 -0.34 15.92 -17.73
CA LYS A 490 0.65 16.19 -16.68
C LYS A 490 0.75 15.00 -15.71
N PRO A 491 1.92 14.39 -15.51
CA PRO A 491 2.05 13.14 -14.74
C PRO A 491 1.67 13.30 -13.26
N ASN A 492 1.93 14.47 -12.66
CA ASN A 492 1.60 14.78 -11.26
C ASN A 492 0.12 15.12 -11.01
N VAL A 493 -0.75 15.02 -12.01
CA VAL A 493 -2.14 15.47 -11.92
C VAL A 493 -3.09 14.38 -12.42
N MET A 494 -4.15 14.14 -11.65
CA MET A 494 -5.26 13.27 -12.02
C MET A 494 -6.42 14.11 -12.58
N ARG A 495 -7.08 13.64 -13.65
CA ARG A 495 -8.30 14.26 -14.20
C ARG A 495 -9.52 13.53 -13.67
N LEU A 496 -10.57 14.28 -13.31
CA LEU A 496 -11.89 13.70 -13.07
C LEU A 496 -12.60 13.49 -14.41
N LYS A 497 -13.10 12.27 -14.62
CA LYS A 497 -14.00 11.95 -15.73
C LYS A 497 -15.23 12.86 -15.66
N GLN A 498 -15.73 13.32 -16.80
CA GLN A 498 -17.01 14.04 -16.84
C GLN A 498 -18.18 13.05 -16.74
N SER A 499 -19.33 13.50 -16.23
CA SER A 499 -20.57 12.71 -16.22
C SER A 499 -21.11 12.53 -17.64
N ALA A 500 -20.69 11.48 -18.33
CA ALA A 500 -21.32 11.05 -19.58
C ALA A 500 -22.78 10.63 -19.29
N ASP A 501 -23.74 11.24 -19.99
CA ASP A 501 -25.14 11.47 -19.57
C ASP A 501 -25.93 10.28 -18.97
N LYS A 502 -25.53 9.03 -19.22
CA LYS A 502 -26.32 7.82 -18.88
C LYS A 502 -25.54 6.66 -18.28
N GLU A 503 -24.23 6.76 -18.10
CA GLU A 503 -23.42 5.64 -17.63
C GLU A 503 -22.79 5.88 -16.26
N ARG A 504 -22.31 7.11 -16.02
CA ARG A 504 -21.37 7.44 -14.94
C ARG A 504 -21.91 8.55 -14.07
N TYR A 505 -22.20 8.24 -12.80
CA TYR A 505 -22.52 9.25 -11.80
C TYR A 505 -21.23 9.78 -11.16
N VAL A 506 -20.81 10.99 -11.52
CA VAL A 506 -19.65 11.66 -10.90
C VAL A 506 -20.15 12.61 -9.80
N PRO A 507 -19.90 12.34 -8.50
CA PRO A 507 -20.29 13.23 -7.42
C PRO A 507 -19.51 14.56 -7.48
N GLU A 508 -19.77 15.45 -6.52
CA GLU A 508 -18.80 16.48 -6.19
C GLU A 508 -17.57 15.83 -5.54
N VAL A 509 -16.38 16.26 -5.95
CA VAL A 509 -15.11 15.75 -5.44
C VAL A 509 -14.26 16.94 -5.03
N PHE A 510 -13.67 16.84 -3.86
CA PHE A 510 -12.84 17.86 -3.24
C PHE A 510 -11.57 17.21 -2.69
N TYR A 511 -10.52 17.99 -2.43
CA TYR A 511 -9.38 17.58 -1.60
C TYR A 511 -9.21 18.55 -0.43
N ARG A 512 -8.50 18.15 0.63
CA ARG A 512 -8.13 19.03 1.75
C ARG A 512 -6.63 19.03 1.99
N TYR A 513 -6.09 20.22 2.23
CA TYR A 513 -4.67 20.44 2.50
C TYR A 513 -4.49 21.49 3.60
N LYS A 514 -3.39 21.41 4.36
CA LYS A 514 -2.95 22.53 5.21
C LYS A 514 -2.23 23.53 4.34
N ASN A 515 -2.58 24.81 4.43
CA ASN A 515 -1.81 25.89 3.78
C ASN A 515 -0.59 26.30 4.64
N GLN A 516 0.19 27.28 4.16
CA GLN A 516 1.37 27.85 4.84
C GLN A 516 1.12 28.49 6.23
N TYR A 517 -0.13 28.48 6.72
CA TYR A 517 -0.53 28.93 8.06
C TYR A 517 -1.09 27.79 8.92
N GLY A 518 -0.93 26.53 8.49
CA GLY A 518 -1.47 25.34 9.15
C GLY A 518 -2.99 25.15 8.99
N ILE A 519 -3.67 26.02 8.23
CA ILE A 519 -5.13 26.03 8.13
C ILE A 519 -5.59 25.01 7.08
N GLU A 520 -6.52 24.13 7.46
CA GLU A 520 -7.13 23.15 6.54
C GLU A 520 -8.07 23.81 5.52
N VAL A 521 -7.59 24.02 4.30
CA VAL A 521 -8.39 24.46 3.14
C VAL A 521 -9.08 23.25 2.50
N LYS A 522 -10.28 23.45 1.93
CA LYS A 522 -11.00 22.45 1.11
C LYS A 522 -11.22 23.04 -0.28
N GLU A 523 -10.64 22.41 -1.30
CA GLU A 523 -10.72 22.85 -2.71
C GLU A 523 -11.46 21.85 -3.60
N SER A 524 -11.98 22.35 -4.72
CA SER A 524 -12.63 21.54 -5.75
C SER A 524 -11.59 20.73 -6.53
N ALA A 525 -11.79 19.42 -6.62
CA ALA A 525 -10.96 18.54 -7.43
C ALA A 525 -11.31 18.57 -8.94
N LYS A 526 -12.32 19.36 -9.35
CA LYS A 526 -12.74 19.55 -10.75
C LYS A 526 -11.99 20.74 -11.37
N PRO A 527 -11.42 20.62 -12.59
CA PRO A 527 -11.42 19.43 -13.46
C PRO A 527 -10.34 18.39 -13.10
N THR A 528 -9.36 18.79 -12.29
CA THR A 528 -8.13 18.05 -12.01
C THR A 528 -7.65 18.28 -10.58
N PHE A 529 -6.93 17.32 -10.00
CA PHE A 529 -6.34 17.43 -8.66
C PHE A 529 -4.95 16.76 -8.59
N PRO A 530 -4.09 17.09 -7.60
CA PRO A 530 -2.75 16.51 -7.48
C PRO A 530 -2.78 15.00 -7.19
N VAL A 531 -1.85 14.25 -7.79
CA VAL A 531 -1.80 12.78 -7.65
C VAL A 531 -1.41 12.32 -6.23
N GLU A 532 -0.71 13.16 -5.46
CA GLU A 532 -0.18 12.85 -4.12
C GLU A 532 -1.24 12.39 -3.10
N TYR A 533 -2.49 12.86 -3.20
CA TYR A 533 -3.60 12.44 -2.33
C TYR A 533 -4.00 10.98 -2.54
N LEU A 534 -3.53 10.36 -3.62
CA LEU A 534 -3.77 8.97 -3.97
C LEU A 534 -2.60 8.05 -3.53
N LEU A 535 -1.48 8.61 -3.05
CA LEU A 535 -0.25 7.87 -2.73
C LEU A 535 -0.08 7.60 -1.22
N VAL A 536 0.66 6.53 -0.94
CA VAL A 536 1.09 6.11 0.39
C VAL A 536 2.53 5.59 0.28
N ASN A 537 3.46 6.13 1.06
CA ASN A 537 4.89 5.80 0.90
C ASN A 537 5.27 4.62 1.79
N VAL A 538 6.05 3.69 1.23
CA VAL A 538 6.52 2.46 1.88
C VAL A 538 8.04 2.54 1.93
N THR A 539 8.64 2.19 3.07
CA THR A 539 10.11 2.15 3.16
C THR A 539 10.67 0.93 2.42
N HIS A 540 11.95 0.94 2.02
CA HIS A 540 12.60 -0.20 1.37
C HIS A 540 13.98 -0.49 1.96
N GLY A 541 14.54 -1.65 1.64
CA GLY A 541 15.91 -1.98 2.02
C GLY A 541 16.34 -3.40 1.70
N PHE A 542 17.53 -3.75 2.20
CA PHE A 542 18.14 -5.07 2.13
C PHE A 542 18.46 -5.57 3.55
N PRO A 543 18.36 -6.88 3.81
CA PRO A 543 18.71 -7.45 5.12
C PRO A 543 20.22 -7.38 5.36
N ASN A 544 20.64 -6.91 6.54
CA ASN A 544 22.06 -6.79 6.92
C ASN A 544 22.85 -8.11 6.80
N ASN A 545 22.18 -9.25 6.96
CA ASN A 545 22.71 -10.59 6.73
C ASN A 545 21.77 -11.29 5.72
N PRO A 546 22.01 -11.21 4.41
CA PRO A 546 21.12 -11.82 3.42
C PRO A 546 21.08 -13.33 3.55
N SER A 547 19.86 -13.87 3.56
CA SER A 547 19.56 -15.30 3.65
C SER A 547 18.38 -15.63 2.72
N PRO A 548 18.56 -15.45 1.39
CA PRO A 548 17.49 -15.63 0.41
C PRO A 548 17.07 -17.10 0.27
N LEU A 549 15.80 -17.30 -0.06
CA LEU A 549 15.20 -18.59 -0.33
C LEU A 549 15.80 -19.26 -1.58
N PHE A 550 16.23 -18.47 -2.56
CA PHE A 550 16.93 -18.92 -3.77
C PHE A 550 18.41 -18.50 -3.71
N LEU A 551 19.32 -19.48 -3.75
CA LEU A 551 20.77 -19.30 -3.63
C LEU A 551 21.46 -19.02 -4.98
N SER A 552 20.73 -19.08 -6.09
CA SER A 552 21.23 -18.95 -7.47
C SER A 552 20.32 -18.07 -8.32
N SER A 553 20.95 -17.39 -9.27
CA SER A 553 20.33 -16.76 -10.45
C SER A 553 21.27 -16.95 -11.65
N GLU A 554 21.74 -18.18 -11.83
CA GLU A 554 22.67 -18.61 -12.89
C GLU A 554 21.91 -19.05 -14.15
N PHE A 555 20.60 -19.35 -14.04
CA PHE A 555 19.77 -19.69 -15.19
C PHE A 555 19.20 -18.44 -15.91
N PRO A 556 19.03 -18.46 -17.25
CA PRO A 556 18.47 -17.33 -17.98
C PRO A 556 17.06 -16.95 -17.52
N ILE A 557 16.84 -15.67 -17.26
CA ILE A 557 15.53 -15.09 -16.87
C ILE A 557 14.57 -15.10 -18.08
N GLU A 558 13.32 -15.49 -17.83
CA GLU A 558 12.23 -15.59 -18.81
C GLU A 558 11.91 -14.29 -19.57
N ASN A 559 11.21 -14.42 -20.70
CA ASN A 559 10.65 -13.32 -21.50
C ASN A 559 11.67 -12.24 -21.95
N ARG A 560 12.95 -12.61 -22.06
CA ARG A 560 14.07 -11.76 -22.52
C ARG A 560 14.71 -12.33 -23.82
N PRO A 561 13.96 -12.38 -24.94
CA PRO A 561 14.40 -13.03 -26.18
C PRO A 561 15.68 -12.41 -26.74
N GLY A 562 16.58 -13.25 -27.26
CA GLY A 562 17.88 -12.86 -27.83
C GLY A 562 18.94 -12.42 -26.82
N LEU A 563 18.57 -12.24 -25.54
CA LEU A 563 19.50 -11.91 -24.45
C LEU A 563 19.63 -13.07 -23.46
N HIS A 564 18.51 -13.54 -22.90
CA HIS A 564 18.44 -14.63 -21.93
C HIS A 564 17.52 -15.75 -22.45
N ASP A 565 17.78 -16.27 -23.65
CA ASP A 565 16.96 -17.37 -24.21
C ASP A 565 17.01 -18.61 -23.30
N GLN A 566 15.87 -19.02 -22.75
CA GLN A 566 15.74 -20.26 -21.97
C GLN A 566 15.70 -21.46 -22.92
N SER A 567 16.42 -22.53 -22.59
CA SER A 567 16.42 -23.77 -23.38
C SER A 567 16.69 -24.99 -22.51
N VAL A 568 16.22 -26.15 -22.96
CA VAL A 568 16.39 -27.43 -22.25
C VAL A 568 17.89 -27.80 -22.21
N GLU A 569 18.63 -27.54 -23.29
CA GLU A 569 20.07 -27.76 -23.37
C GLU A 569 20.83 -26.95 -22.31
N LYS A 570 20.45 -25.67 -22.08
CA LYS A 570 21.04 -24.84 -21.03
C LYS A 570 20.75 -25.39 -19.63
N ALA A 571 19.50 -25.82 -19.37
CA ALA A 571 19.12 -26.40 -18.08
C ALA A 571 19.87 -27.72 -17.80
N LEU A 572 19.97 -28.60 -18.80
CA LEU A 572 20.71 -29.86 -18.72
C LEU A 572 22.22 -29.63 -18.57
N ALA A 573 22.79 -28.66 -19.28
CA ALA A 573 24.21 -28.29 -19.17
C ALA A 573 24.55 -27.75 -17.77
N LEU A 574 23.67 -26.93 -17.18
CA LEU A 574 23.82 -26.41 -15.82
C LEU A 574 23.84 -27.55 -14.78
N VAL A 575 22.86 -28.47 -14.85
CA VAL A 575 22.80 -29.66 -13.96
C VAL A 575 24.01 -30.58 -14.16
N ASN A 576 24.42 -30.86 -15.40
CA ASN A 576 25.60 -31.68 -15.67
C ASN A 576 26.90 -31.02 -15.14
N THR A 577 27.02 -29.70 -15.25
CA THR A 577 28.16 -28.92 -14.74
C THR A 577 28.22 -28.93 -13.22
N ALA A 578 27.07 -28.91 -12.54
CA ALA A 578 27.00 -29.08 -11.09
C ALA A 578 27.48 -30.47 -10.65
N LEU A 579 27.02 -31.52 -11.35
CA LEU A 579 27.35 -32.93 -11.12
C LEU A 579 28.82 -33.30 -11.44
N LYS A 580 29.44 -32.63 -12.43
CA LYS A 580 30.79 -32.94 -12.95
C LYS A 580 30.98 -34.44 -13.31
N GLY A 581 29.93 -35.07 -13.83
CA GLY A 581 29.92 -36.50 -14.19
C GLY A 581 29.81 -37.48 -13.02
N ALA A 582 29.68 -37.03 -11.77
CA ALA A 582 29.44 -37.90 -10.63
C ALA A 582 28.03 -38.52 -10.65
N GLU A 583 27.91 -39.76 -10.18
CA GLU A 583 26.63 -40.44 -10.00
C GLU A 583 26.16 -40.30 -8.55
N LEU A 584 25.18 -39.42 -8.32
CA LEU A 584 24.58 -39.25 -7.00
C LEU A 584 23.48 -40.28 -6.79
N HIS A 585 23.69 -41.16 -5.81
CA HIS A 585 22.66 -42.04 -5.28
C HIS A 585 22.08 -41.49 -3.96
N PRO A 586 20.84 -41.83 -3.59
CA PRO A 586 20.30 -41.53 -2.29
C PRO A 586 21.14 -42.16 -1.16
N LEU A 587 21.30 -41.48 -0.03
CA LEU A 587 21.98 -42.03 1.13
C LEU A 587 21.12 -43.15 1.75
N GLU A 588 21.74 -44.28 2.10
CA GLU A 588 21.07 -45.36 2.82
C GLU A 588 21.03 -45.06 4.33
N GLY A 589 19.89 -45.37 4.97
CA GLY A 589 19.50 -44.77 6.24
C GLY A 589 20.21 -45.29 7.50
N ASP A 590 20.48 -44.37 8.42
CA ASP A 590 20.83 -44.55 9.85
C ASP A 590 21.77 -45.72 10.22
N VAL A 591 22.85 -45.89 9.46
CA VAL A 591 23.99 -46.70 9.93
C VAL A 591 24.75 -45.90 10.98
N LYS A 592 24.76 -46.36 12.24
CA LYS A 592 25.57 -45.81 13.36
C LYS A 592 27.08 -46.09 13.22
N GLY A 593 27.64 -45.72 12.08
CA GLY A 593 29.06 -45.76 11.77
C GLY A 593 29.43 -44.57 10.89
N LYS A 594 30.68 -44.11 10.97
CA LYS A 594 31.19 -43.03 10.10
C LYS A 594 31.41 -43.54 8.66
N ALA A 595 30.33 -43.86 7.97
CA ALA A 595 30.29 -43.75 6.52
C ALA A 595 30.41 -42.26 6.18
N ARG A 596 31.66 -41.77 6.14
CA ARG A 596 31.94 -40.49 5.49
C ARG A 596 31.44 -40.61 4.06
N ALA A 597 30.51 -39.74 3.66
CA ALA A 597 30.51 -39.31 2.27
C ALA A 597 31.92 -38.81 1.97
N ASP A 598 32.50 -39.22 0.85
CA ASP A 598 33.78 -38.66 0.41
C ASP A 598 33.63 -37.14 0.27
N ASP A 599 34.68 -36.36 0.57
CA ASP A 599 34.59 -34.90 0.64
C ASP A 599 34.04 -34.33 -0.68
N GLY A 600 34.50 -34.88 -1.82
CA GLY A 600 33.99 -34.51 -3.14
C GLY A 600 32.52 -34.89 -3.40
N THR A 601 31.99 -35.93 -2.75
CA THR A 601 30.56 -36.28 -2.86
C THR A 601 29.70 -35.27 -2.10
N ALA A 602 30.13 -34.86 -0.90
CA ALA A 602 29.44 -33.81 -0.14
C ALA A 602 29.51 -32.45 -0.86
N GLU A 603 30.65 -32.12 -1.47
CA GLU A 603 30.81 -30.91 -2.28
C GLU A 603 29.88 -30.92 -3.51
N VAL A 604 29.82 -32.02 -4.27
CA VAL A 604 28.94 -32.13 -5.45
C VAL A 604 27.46 -32.04 -5.07
N ARG A 605 27.02 -32.70 -3.98
CA ARG A 605 25.64 -32.59 -3.47
C ARG A 605 25.29 -31.15 -3.09
N THR A 606 26.20 -30.44 -2.41
CA THR A 606 26.03 -29.04 -2.02
C THR A 606 25.99 -28.11 -3.23
N ARG A 607 26.86 -28.32 -4.23
CA ARG A 607 26.87 -27.55 -5.47
C ARG A 607 25.59 -27.74 -6.29
N LEU A 608 25.09 -28.98 -6.37
CA LEU A 608 23.83 -29.29 -7.03
C LEU A 608 22.66 -28.58 -6.35
N VAL A 609 22.56 -28.62 -5.02
CA VAL A 609 21.48 -27.93 -4.28
C VAL A 609 21.52 -26.41 -4.53
N LYS A 610 22.71 -25.78 -4.53
CA LYS A 610 22.83 -24.35 -4.86
C LYS A 610 22.30 -24.05 -6.28
N VAL A 611 22.67 -24.86 -7.26
CA VAL A 611 22.26 -24.71 -8.67
C VAL A 611 20.75 -24.95 -8.88
N LEU A 612 20.15 -25.88 -8.12
CA LEU A 612 18.70 -26.13 -8.16
C LEU A 612 17.88 -25.09 -7.36
N SER A 613 18.54 -24.31 -6.48
CA SER A 613 17.95 -23.20 -5.72
C SER A 613 17.90 -21.92 -6.57
N ASP A 614 17.27 -22.01 -7.74
CA ASP A 614 17.15 -20.96 -8.74
C ASP A 614 15.68 -20.88 -9.22
N TRP A 615 15.04 -19.73 -9.02
CA TRP A 615 13.62 -19.55 -9.33
C TRP A 615 13.33 -19.67 -10.83
N HIS A 616 14.20 -19.12 -11.69
CA HIS A 616 13.99 -19.10 -13.13
C HIS A 616 14.17 -20.50 -13.71
N LEU A 617 15.14 -21.26 -13.19
CA LEU A 617 15.30 -22.68 -13.50
C LEU A 617 14.05 -23.47 -13.10
N LEU A 618 13.56 -23.29 -11.86
CA LEU A 618 12.37 -24.00 -11.37
C LEU A 618 11.12 -23.69 -12.21
N ALA A 619 10.88 -22.42 -12.51
CA ALA A 619 9.76 -21.95 -13.33
C ALA A 619 9.82 -22.40 -14.79
N PHE A 620 11.02 -22.63 -15.34
CA PHE A 620 11.24 -23.19 -16.67
C PHE A 620 11.06 -24.71 -16.69
N LEU A 621 11.71 -25.45 -15.78
CA LEU A 621 11.64 -26.92 -15.69
C LEU A 621 10.20 -27.44 -15.53
N GLU A 622 9.34 -26.68 -14.86
CA GLU A 622 7.91 -26.98 -14.68
C GLU A 622 7.12 -26.94 -16.00
N THR A 623 7.49 -26.08 -16.96
CA THR A 623 6.84 -26.06 -18.30
C THR A 623 7.26 -27.23 -19.18
N CYS A 624 8.46 -27.79 -18.95
CA CYS A 624 9.12 -28.70 -19.88
C CYS A 624 8.51 -30.12 -19.96
N SER A 625 7.43 -30.41 -19.22
CA SER A 625 6.61 -31.62 -19.34
C SER A 625 7.30 -32.97 -19.10
N PHE A 626 8.57 -32.99 -18.68
CA PHE A 626 9.32 -34.22 -18.33
C PHE A 626 9.39 -34.51 -16.82
N LEU A 627 8.89 -33.60 -15.98
CA LEU A 627 8.73 -33.80 -14.52
C LEU A 627 7.25 -33.92 -14.19
N GLU A 628 6.89 -34.90 -13.36
CA GLU A 628 5.53 -34.99 -12.80
C GLU A 628 5.33 -33.96 -11.67
N PRO A 629 4.08 -33.63 -11.27
CA PRO A 629 3.83 -32.62 -10.22
C PRO A 629 4.53 -32.91 -8.88
N ASP A 630 4.68 -34.19 -8.53
CA ASP A 630 5.45 -34.72 -7.40
C ASP A 630 6.96 -34.46 -7.52
N ASP A 631 7.51 -34.52 -8.74
CA ASP A 631 8.93 -34.27 -9.00
C ASP A 631 9.24 -32.77 -8.87
N ILE A 632 8.32 -31.91 -9.34
CA ILE A 632 8.37 -30.46 -9.14
C ILE A 632 8.23 -30.09 -7.66
N GLU A 633 7.39 -30.79 -6.89
CA GLU A 633 7.28 -30.56 -5.44
C GLU A 633 8.56 -30.99 -4.70
N ALA A 634 9.15 -32.13 -5.06
CA ALA A 634 10.46 -32.54 -4.54
C ALA A 634 11.58 -31.54 -4.91
N LEU A 635 11.56 -31.02 -6.13
CA LEU A 635 12.53 -30.04 -6.61
C LEU A 635 12.39 -28.68 -5.88
N ALA A 636 11.16 -28.17 -5.73
CA ALA A 636 10.89 -26.96 -4.95
C ALA A 636 11.30 -27.15 -3.47
N SER A 637 11.06 -28.34 -2.90
CA SER A 637 11.51 -28.67 -1.55
C SER A 637 13.05 -28.64 -1.43
N VAL A 638 13.81 -29.05 -2.45
CA VAL A 638 15.28 -28.92 -2.46
C VAL A 638 15.70 -27.45 -2.61
N ALA A 639 15.07 -26.74 -3.54
CA ALA A 639 15.36 -25.33 -3.83
C ALA A 639 15.19 -24.43 -2.61
N CYS A 640 14.19 -24.69 -1.76
CA CYS A 640 13.82 -23.86 -0.60
C CYS A 640 14.32 -24.36 0.76
N SER A 641 14.66 -25.65 0.92
CA SER A 641 15.20 -26.18 2.19
C SER A 641 16.72 -26.14 2.27
N HIS A 642 17.39 -26.08 1.11
CA HIS A 642 18.84 -26.20 0.93
C HIS A 642 19.44 -27.51 1.51
N ASP A 643 18.60 -28.51 1.82
CA ASP A 643 19.02 -29.77 2.43
C ASP A 643 19.67 -30.72 1.41
N SER A 644 21.00 -30.72 1.41
CA SER A 644 21.83 -31.66 0.64
C SER A 644 21.78 -33.10 1.16
N GLY A 645 21.00 -33.40 2.21
CA GLY A 645 20.68 -34.72 2.73
C GLY A 645 19.33 -35.25 2.24
N ALA A 646 18.30 -35.15 3.06
CA ALA A 646 17.03 -35.88 2.91
C ALA A 646 16.11 -35.32 1.82
N ALA A 647 16.02 -34.00 1.66
CA ALA A 647 15.28 -33.39 0.55
C ALA A 647 15.90 -33.76 -0.79
N LEU A 648 17.24 -33.63 -0.92
CA LEU A 648 17.94 -34.07 -2.12
C LEU A 648 17.76 -35.57 -2.37
N ASP A 649 17.79 -36.42 -1.34
CA ASP A 649 17.53 -37.85 -1.49
C ASP A 649 16.08 -38.19 -1.90
N ALA A 650 15.11 -37.34 -1.57
CA ALA A 650 13.73 -37.48 -2.05
C ALA A 650 13.62 -37.17 -3.54
N LEU A 651 14.37 -36.16 -4.02
CA LEU A 651 14.51 -35.81 -5.44
C LEU A 651 15.31 -36.86 -6.23
N LEU A 652 16.43 -37.36 -5.70
CA LEU A 652 17.24 -38.41 -6.35
C LEU A 652 16.46 -39.73 -6.56
N ARG A 653 15.39 -39.96 -5.80
CA ARG A 653 14.47 -41.11 -5.95
C ARG A 653 13.37 -40.90 -6.99
N ARG A 654 13.21 -39.69 -7.56
CA ARG A 654 12.16 -39.37 -8.54
C ARG A 654 12.49 -39.92 -9.95
N PRO A 655 11.51 -40.47 -10.68
CA PRO A 655 11.74 -40.99 -12.03
C PRO A 655 12.01 -39.88 -13.06
N GLY A 656 11.29 -38.74 -13.00
CA GLY A 656 11.55 -37.61 -13.90
C GLY A 656 12.93 -36.99 -13.69
N TRP A 657 13.39 -36.88 -12.43
CA TRP A 657 14.76 -36.45 -12.13
C TRP A 657 15.83 -37.40 -12.69
N GLN A 658 15.65 -38.71 -12.52
CA GLN A 658 16.57 -39.72 -13.07
C GLN A 658 16.61 -39.66 -14.62
N THR A 659 15.46 -39.39 -15.25
CA THR A 659 15.35 -39.18 -16.70
C THR A 659 16.09 -37.91 -17.14
N LEU A 660 15.89 -36.79 -16.45
CA LEU A 660 16.62 -35.53 -16.68
C LEU A 660 18.14 -35.73 -16.61
N VAL A 661 18.63 -36.40 -15.56
CA VAL A 661 20.07 -36.63 -15.36
C VAL A 661 20.65 -37.59 -16.42
N ALA A 662 19.86 -38.56 -16.91
CA ALA A 662 20.27 -39.41 -18.03
C ALA A 662 20.45 -38.59 -19.32
N ILE A 663 19.45 -37.78 -19.69
CA ILE A 663 19.50 -36.92 -20.89
C ILE A 663 20.65 -35.90 -20.78
N ALA A 664 20.89 -35.33 -19.59
CA ALA A 664 21.99 -34.40 -19.35
C ALA A 664 23.38 -35.03 -19.59
N LYS A 665 23.56 -36.31 -19.23
CA LYS A 665 24.78 -37.08 -19.50
C LYS A 665 24.94 -37.40 -20.99
N GLU A 666 23.86 -37.82 -21.67
CA GLU A 666 23.90 -38.15 -23.10
C GLU A 666 24.21 -36.93 -23.98
N GLN A 667 23.60 -35.77 -23.68
CA GLN A 667 23.92 -34.47 -24.28
C GLN A 667 25.42 -34.14 -24.18
N ALA A 668 26.01 -34.31 -22.98
CA ALA A 668 27.44 -34.09 -22.74
C ALA A 668 28.35 -35.07 -23.50
N GLY A 669 27.89 -36.30 -23.75
CA GLY A 669 28.61 -37.30 -24.54
C GLY A 669 28.64 -37.02 -26.05
N GLY A 670 27.67 -36.25 -26.57
CA GLY A 670 27.49 -36.02 -28.01
C GLY A 670 28.52 -35.10 -28.68
N GLY A 671 29.22 -34.25 -27.92
CA GLY A 671 30.10 -33.21 -28.48
C GLY A 671 31.42 -33.69 -29.12
N GLY A 672 31.78 -34.96 -28.97
CA GLY A 672 33.10 -35.51 -29.33
C GLY A 672 33.32 -35.84 -30.82
N GLY A 673 33.00 -34.95 -31.77
CA GLY A 673 33.02 -35.35 -33.19
C GLY A 673 32.93 -34.28 -34.29
N GLY A 674 33.53 -33.09 -34.15
CA GLY A 674 33.42 -32.04 -35.18
C GLY A 674 34.51 -30.97 -35.21
N ALA A 675 35.73 -31.30 -35.64
CA ALA A 675 36.80 -30.32 -35.82
C ALA A 675 36.63 -29.49 -37.11
N GLY A 676 35.93 -28.35 -37.01
CA GLY A 676 35.80 -27.35 -38.07
C GLY A 676 35.61 -25.96 -37.47
N GLY A 677 36.69 -25.19 -37.36
CA GLY A 677 36.72 -24.00 -36.50
C GLY A 677 36.02 -22.76 -37.08
N PHE A 678 35.35 -22.03 -36.20
CA PHE A 678 35.09 -20.59 -36.31
C PHE A 678 35.56 -19.89 -35.02
N GLY A 679 35.66 -18.56 -35.05
CA GLY A 679 36.42 -17.79 -34.06
C GLY A 679 35.91 -17.89 -32.62
N GLY A 680 36.83 -17.87 -31.66
CA GLY A 680 36.51 -17.79 -30.24
C GLY A 680 36.01 -16.41 -29.82
N ILE A 681 35.21 -16.40 -28.75
CA ILE A 681 34.82 -15.21 -27.99
C ILE A 681 35.71 -15.20 -26.74
N ASN A 682 36.19 -14.03 -26.30
CA ASN A 682 37.22 -13.95 -25.26
C ASN A 682 36.64 -14.27 -23.87
N GLU A 683 37.20 -15.27 -23.19
CA GLU A 683 36.83 -15.64 -21.81
C GLU A 683 37.27 -14.58 -20.76
N ASP A 684 38.13 -13.63 -21.17
CA ASP A 684 38.68 -12.59 -20.31
C ASP A 684 37.63 -11.53 -19.89
N GLU A 685 36.63 -11.23 -20.72
CA GLU A 685 35.67 -10.13 -20.47
C GLU A 685 34.68 -10.47 -19.33
N ASP A 686 34.23 -11.72 -19.24
CA ASP A 686 33.42 -12.20 -18.10
C ASP A 686 34.26 -12.38 -16.83
N ALA A 687 35.56 -12.67 -16.95
CA ALA A 687 36.47 -12.72 -15.81
C ALA A 687 36.67 -11.32 -15.19
N ASP A 688 36.82 -10.28 -16.02
CA ASP A 688 36.90 -8.89 -15.58
C ASP A 688 35.55 -8.39 -15.02
N LEU A 689 34.41 -8.78 -15.59
CA LEU A 689 33.10 -8.49 -14.98
C LEU A 689 32.96 -9.14 -13.59
N ALA A 690 33.34 -10.40 -13.46
CA ALA A 690 33.35 -11.11 -12.18
C ALA A 690 34.42 -10.56 -11.21
N ALA A 691 35.45 -9.87 -11.68
CA ALA A 691 36.41 -9.15 -10.84
C ALA A 691 35.85 -7.78 -10.40
N ALA A 692 35.21 -7.03 -11.30
CA ALA A 692 34.58 -5.75 -11.03
C ALA A 692 33.45 -5.87 -9.99
N ILE A 693 32.60 -6.90 -10.09
CA ILE A 693 31.57 -7.19 -9.08
C ILE A 693 32.19 -7.42 -7.68
N ARG A 694 33.32 -8.14 -7.61
CA ARG A 694 34.04 -8.37 -6.34
C ARG A 694 34.77 -7.13 -5.82
N ALA A 695 35.23 -6.24 -6.70
CA ALA A 695 35.83 -4.97 -6.33
C ALA A 695 34.78 -3.96 -5.81
N SER A 696 33.60 -3.91 -6.46
CA SER A 696 32.49 -3.05 -6.06
C SER A 696 31.89 -3.40 -4.69
N MET A 697 32.10 -4.64 -4.21
CA MET A 697 31.69 -5.11 -2.88
C MET A 697 32.71 -4.78 -1.77
N ALA A 698 33.84 -4.14 -2.08
CA ALA A 698 35.02 -4.08 -1.21
C ALA A 698 35.50 -2.66 -0.86
N GLY A 699 34.70 -1.91 -0.10
CA GLY A 699 35.11 -0.64 0.51
C GLY A 699 34.09 -0.14 1.54
N VAL A 700 34.41 0.67 2.55
CA VAL A 700 35.66 1.31 3.06
C VAL A 700 35.37 1.49 4.59
N PRO A 701 36.30 1.45 5.59
CA PRO A 701 37.61 2.12 5.52
C PRO A 701 38.83 1.56 6.33
N GLY A 702 40.01 2.05 5.94
CA GLY A 702 41.05 2.45 6.91
C GLY A 702 42.43 1.80 6.78
N GLY A 703 43.36 2.41 6.04
CA GLY A 703 44.79 2.05 6.06
C GLY A 703 45.61 2.83 5.02
N SER A 704 46.79 3.35 5.41
CA SER A 704 47.60 4.26 4.59
C SER A 704 49.07 3.84 4.48
N SER A 705 49.60 3.70 3.26
CA SER A 705 51.06 3.78 3.01
C SER A 705 51.46 4.03 1.54
N GLU A 706 52.44 4.91 1.40
CA GLU A 706 53.16 5.50 0.27
C GLU A 706 53.58 4.66 -0.98
N ALA A 707 53.58 5.35 -2.14
CA ALA A 707 54.62 5.42 -3.19
C ALA A 707 54.97 4.24 -4.15
N GLY A 708 55.18 4.57 -5.44
CA GLY A 708 55.81 3.67 -6.45
C GLY A 708 55.74 4.18 -7.91
N THR A 709 56.83 4.74 -8.44
CA THR A 709 56.96 5.31 -9.80
C THR A 709 57.16 4.29 -10.94
N HIS A 710 56.65 4.56 -12.18
CA HIS A 710 57.40 4.66 -13.47
C HIS A 710 56.55 4.57 -14.77
N SER A 711 57.13 4.97 -15.91
CA SER A 711 56.58 5.02 -17.31
C SER A 711 57.77 5.07 -18.31
N PRO A 712 57.63 5.19 -19.67
CA PRO A 712 56.52 5.00 -20.62
C PRO A 712 56.80 3.75 -21.52
N PRO A 713 56.75 3.65 -22.89
CA PRO A 713 56.45 4.54 -24.06
C PRO A 713 54.99 4.40 -24.60
N VAL A 714 54.43 5.07 -25.62
CA VAL A 714 54.82 6.10 -26.64
C VAL A 714 55.11 5.64 -28.09
N SER A 715 54.38 6.22 -29.07
CA SER A 715 54.45 6.15 -30.58
C SER A 715 53.56 5.09 -31.27
N ALA A 716 52.99 5.30 -32.48
CA ALA A 716 53.11 6.39 -33.46
C ALA A 716 51.76 6.65 -34.22
N ALA A 717 51.69 7.73 -35.02
CA ALA A 717 50.49 8.14 -35.78
C ALA A 717 50.72 8.22 -37.30
N ALA A 718 49.65 8.11 -38.09
CA ALA A 718 49.56 8.41 -39.52
C ALA A 718 48.12 8.83 -39.90
N ALA A 719 47.89 9.43 -41.07
CA ALA A 719 46.65 10.17 -41.37
C ALA A 719 46.17 10.08 -42.83
N ALA A 720 45.02 10.72 -43.08
CA ALA A 720 44.49 11.25 -44.36
C ALA A 720 43.69 10.33 -45.32
N THR A 721 42.40 10.68 -45.42
CA THR A 721 41.71 11.10 -46.66
C THR A 721 41.54 10.13 -47.84
N SER A 722 40.33 9.54 -47.89
CA SER A 722 39.40 9.51 -49.04
C SER A 722 39.95 9.42 -50.49
N GLN A 723 39.68 8.29 -51.15
CA GLN A 723 39.27 8.27 -52.56
C GLN A 723 38.52 6.98 -52.93
N ARG A 724 37.55 7.09 -53.86
CA ARG A 724 36.78 5.99 -54.48
C ARG A 724 37.36 5.75 -55.89
N PRO A 725 37.42 4.51 -56.41
CA PRO A 725 36.50 4.19 -57.50
C PRO A 725 36.07 2.72 -57.65
N SER A 726 35.01 2.53 -58.45
CA SER A 726 34.70 1.35 -59.30
C SER A 726 34.44 -0.03 -58.70
N ASN A 727 33.39 -0.68 -59.21
CA ASN A 727 32.96 -2.05 -58.91
C ASN A 727 32.40 -2.70 -60.20
N PRO A 728 32.77 -3.94 -60.58
CA PRO A 728 32.16 -4.67 -61.69
C PRO A 728 30.96 -5.54 -61.25
N GLY A 729 29.99 -5.73 -62.16
CA GLY A 729 28.87 -6.68 -61.96
C GLY A 729 29.23 -8.13 -62.35
N SER A 730 28.29 -9.07 -62.51
CA SER A 730 26.82 -8.98 -62.46
C SER A 730 26.19 -10.39 -62.42
N ALA A 731 25.09 -10.60 -61.68
CA ALA A 731 24.08 -11.64 -61.97
C ALA A 731 22.77 -11.40 -61.17
N ARG A 732 21.61 -11.70 -61.76
CA ARG A 732 20.27 -11.74 -61.11
C ARG A 732 19.51 -12.96 -61.62
N GLN A 733 18.83 -13.69 -60.73
CA GLN A 733 17.70 -14.61 -61.01
C GLN A 733 17.10 -15.08 -59.67
N ALA A 734 15.86 -15.59 -59.56
CA ALA A 734 14.56 -15.07 -60.00
C ALA A 734 13.45 -15.96 -59.35
N SER A 735 12.35 -15.38 -58.86
CA SER A 735 11.27 -16.13 -58.19
C SER A 735 10.12 -16.52 -59.16
N PRO A 736 9.48 -17.70 -58.99
CA PRO A 736 8.32 -18.13 -59.77
C PRO A 736 6.97 -17.57 -59.26
N PRO A 737 5.85 -17.68 -60.04
CA PRO A 737 4.77 -16.68 -59.99
C PRO A 737 3.36 -17.19 -59.59
N VAL A 738 2.40 -16.24 -59.57
CA VAL A 738 0.95 -16.43 -59.36
C VAL A 738 0.19 -16.52 -60.70
N HIS A 739 -0.94 -17.25 -60.73
CA HIS A 739 -1.89 -17.32 -61.86
C HIS A 739 -3.35 -17.31 -61.34
N THR A 740 -4.11 -16.22 -61.50
CA THR A 740 -5.04 -15.85 -62.62
C THR A 740 -6.47 -16.44 -62.55
N VAL A 741 -7.46 -15.56 -62.79
CA VAL A 741 -8.93 -15.78 -62.74
C VAL A 741 -9.52 -15.91 -64.16
N PRO A 742 -10.70 -16.54 -64.33
CA PRO A 742 -11.66 -16.11 -65.36
C PRO A 742 -13.10 -15.82 -64.84
N ASP A 743 -13.85 -15.02 -65.60
CA ASP A 743 -15.15 -14.36 -65.29
C ASP A 743 -16.39 -15.14 -65.80
N THR A 744 -17.60 -14.87 -65.25
CA THR A 744 -18.83 -14.59 -66.05
C THR A 744 -20.11 -14.15 -65.27
N SER A 745 -20.41 -12.85 -65.35
CA SER A 745 -21.75 -12.27 -65.70
C SER A 745 -22.97 -12.17 -64.73
N ARG A 746 -23.35 -10.90 -64.44
CA ARG A 746 -24.71 -10.25 -64.52
C ARG A 746 -25.96 -10.78 -63.76
N ARG A 747 -26.49 -9.96 -62.84
CA ARG A 747 -27.67 -9.06 -63.07
C ARG A 747 -27.93 -8.04 -61.93
N SER A 748 -28.77 -7.03 -62.25
CA SER A 748 -29.07 -5.78 -61.51
C SER A 748 -30.04 -5.95 -60.31
N ALA A 749 -30.42 -4.93 -59.50
CA ALA A 749 -30.34 -3.46 -59.65
C ALA A 749 -30.48 -2.69 -58.30
N ALA A 750 -30.13 -1.38 -58.31
CA ALA A 750 -30.77 -0.27 -57.54
C ALA A 750 -30.65 -0.26 -55.99
N THR A 751 -30.63 0.86 -55.25
CA THR A 751 -30.48 2.35 -55.43
C THR A 751 -30.44 2.92 -53.99
N ASP A 752 -29.70 3.93 -53.54
CA ASP A 752 -28.60 4.78 -54.06
C ASP A 752 -27.79 5.37 -52.85
N ASP A 753 -26.80 6.23 -53.10
CA ASP A 753 -25.89 6.89 -52.13
C ASP A 753 -26.24 8.40 -51.91
N PRO A 754 -25.61 9.18 -50.99
CA PRO A 754 -24.39 9.90 -51.42
C PRO A 754 -23.30 10.22 -50.36
N PHE A 755 -22.07 9.90 -50.74
CA PHE A 755 -20.82 10.71 -50.62
C PHE A 755 -20.06 10.83 -49.29
N MET A 756 -18.92 10.13 -49.28
CA MET A 756 -17.63 10.60 -48.71
C MET A 756 -17.09 11.84 -49.46
N TYR A 757 -16.06 12.48 -48.91
CA TYR A 757 -15.07 13.24 -49.71
C TYR A 757 -13.66 12.83 -49.29
N ASP A 758 -12.84 12.44 -50.26
CA ASP A 758 -11.41 12.20 -50.15
C ASP A 758 -10.62 13.41 -50.69
N GLY A 759 -9.40 13.63 -50.17
CA GLY A 759 -8.62 14.83 -50.46
C GLY A 759 -7.26 14.55 -51.09
N THR A 760 -6.98 15.22 -52.21
CA THR A 760 -5.65 15.54 -52.74
C THR A 760 -5.73 16.77 -53.66
N GLU A 761 -4.56 17.33 -53.97
CA GLU A 761 -4.28 18.39 -54.97
C GLU A 761 -4.61 19.84 -54.53
N ASP A 762 -3.58 20.47 -53.95
CA ASP A 762 -2.92 21.73 -54.36
C ASP A 762 -3.77 22.85 -55.03
N PHE A 763 -3.54 24.10 -54.62
CA PHE A 763 -2.87 25.12 -55.46
C PHE A 763 -2.57 26.43 -54.69
N ASP A 764 -1.39 26.98 -54.98
CA ASP A 764 -0.81 28.34 -54.84
C ASP A 764 -1.33 29.41 -53.84
N ILE A 765 -0.35 30.18 -53.34
CA ILE A 765 -0.49 31.48 -52.67
C ILE A 765 -0.18 32.56 -53.71
N GLU A 766 -1.10 33.49 -53.93
CA GLU A 766 -0.78 34.81 -54.50
C GLU A 766 -1.33 35.92 -53.58
N GLU A 767 -0.54 36.97 -53.42
CA GLU A 767 -0.91 38.24 -52.80
C GLU A 767 -1.53 39.13 -53.89
N ASP A 768 -2.50 39.97 -53.54
CA ASP A 768 -2.79 41.20 -54.30
C ASP A 768 -3.46 42.22 -53.37
N ASP A 769 -3.08 43.49 -53.53
CA ASP A 769 -3.51 44.62 -52.71
C ASP A 769 -4.83 45.25 -53.20
N ASP A 770 -5.48 46.06 -52.35
CA ASP A 770 -6.31 47.19 -52.81
C ASP A 770 -6.29 48.28 -51.71
N ASP A 771 -5.85 49.49 -52.08
CA ASP A 771 -5.63 50.64 -51.19
C ASP A 771 -6.96 51.32 -50.74
N ASP A 772 -6.93 52.16 -49.68
CA ASP A 772 -6.84 53.63 -49.84
C ASP A 772 -7.12 54.47 -48.56
N ILE A 773 -6.42 55.62 -48.46
CA ILE A 773 -6.87 56.92 -47.89
C ILE A 773 -7.31 56.96 -46.39
N PHE A 774 -6.69 57.74 -45.48
CA PHE A 774 -6.21 59.13 -45.59
C PHE A 774 -4.90 59.42 -44.79
N HIS A 775 -4.10 60.37 -45.29
CA HIS A 775 -2.90 60.94 -44.66
C HIS A 775 -3.16 62.29 -43.94
N GLU A 776 -2.08 62.89 -43.40
CA GLU A 776 -1.83 64.30 -42.96
C GLU A 776 -1.65 64.50 -41.43
N GLN A 777 -0.64 65.23 -40.92
CA GLN A 777 0.58 65.80 -41.54
C GLN A 777 1.69 66.06 -40.48
N ASP A 778 2.90 66.39 -40.93
CA ASP A 778 4.09 66.69 -40.11
C ASP A 778 4.15 68.15 -39.59
N ASP A 779 5.16 68.48 -38.74
CA ASP A 779 6.07 69.65 -38.85
C ASP A 779 6.69 70.15 -37.51
N ASP A 780 8.03 70.06 -37.43
CA ASP A 780 9.05 71.03 -36.98
C ASP A 780 8.98 71.89 -35.67
N GLU A 781 9.92 71.56 -34.76
CA GLU A 781 11.08 72.39 -34.32
C GLU A 781 10.94 73.65 -33.38
N VAL A 782 12.08 74.02 -32.76
CA VAL A 782 12.48 75.31 -32.13
C VAL A 782 12.07 75.68 -30.67
N ASP A 783 12.85 75.14 -29.71
CA ASP A 783 13.75 75.86 -28.77
C ASP A 783 13.29 76.81 -27.61
N GLN A 784 14.14 76.84 -26.55
CA GLN A 784 14.40 77.86 -25.50
C GLN A 784 13.58 78.07 -24.19
N ASP A 785 14.30 77.84 -23.08
CA ASP A 785 14.45 78.64 -21.83
C ASP A 785 13.25 78.98 -20.90
N VAL A 786 13.21 78.40 -19.68
CA VAL A 786 13.22 79.11 -18.36
C VAL A 786 13.73 78.18 -17.21
N ARG A 787 14.96 78.44 -16.76
CA ARG A 787 15.47 78.68 -15.36
C ARG A 787 14.61 78.22 -14.15
N MET A 788 15.15 77.85 -12.97
CA MET A 788 16.49 77.94 -12.35
C MET A 788 16.55 77.01 -11.12
N ALA A 789 17.73 76.79 -10.55
CA ALA A 789 17.92 76.09 -9.27
C ALA A 789 18.32 77.04 -8.11
N THR A 790 18.29 76.49 -6.88
CA THR A 790 19.15 76.77 -5.70
C THR A 790 18.53 77.33 -4.40
N SER A 791 18.90 76.64 -3.29
CA SER A 791 19.43 77.19 -2.02
C SER A 791 18.55 77.81 -0.89
N ARG A 792 18.89 77.36 0.34
CA ARG A 792 18.95 78.07 1.65
C ARG A 792 17.67 78.33 2.48
N HIS A 793 17.43 77.43 3.45
CA HIS A 793 17.81 77.57 4.88
C HIS A 793 17.74 78.99 5.55
N LEU A 794 16.95 79.14 6.64
CA LEU A 794 17.37 79.61 7.99
C LEU A 794 16.20 80.07 8.93
N THR A 795 16.07 79.45 10.13
CA THR A 795 15.72 80.08 11.46
C THR A 795 14.35 80.79 11.70
N ARG A 796 13.81 80.98 12.92
CA ARG A 796 14.12 80.57 14.33
C ARG A 796 12.88 80.74 15.26
N ASP A 797 13.04 80.37 16.55
CA ASP A 797 12.34 80.89 17.76
C ASP A 797 10.88 80.48 18.06
N ASP A 798 10.46 80.20 19.32
CA ASP A 798 11.20 79.84 20.56
C ASP A 798 10.25 79.24 21.65
N SER A 799 10.79 78.92 22.85
CA SER A 799 10.10 78.75 24.18
C SER A 799 9.36 77.41 24.47
N ASP A 800 9.40 76.79 25.67
CA ASP A 800 10.27 76.93 26.87
C ASP A 800 10.13 75.72 27.86
N VAL A 801 10.75 75.81 29.06
CA VAL A 801 10.65 74.95 30.29
C VAL A 801 11.50 73.66 30.25
N GLN A 802 12.74 73.60 30.81
CA GLN A 802 13.18 73.54 32.23
C GLN A 802 12.94 72.17 32.93
N PHE A 803 13.75 71.64 33.86
CA PHE A 803 14.90 72.15 34.65
C PHE A 803 15.81 70.98 35.16
N ALA A 804 17.15 71.17 35.25
CA ALA A 804 18.21 70.45 36.04
C ALA A 804 18.26 68.89 36.15
N GLY A 805 19.40 68.22 36.40
CA GLY A 805 20.82 68.64 36.49
C GLY A 805 21.51 68.39 37.85
N ILE A 806 22.47 67.45 37.94
CA ILE A 806 23.53 67.35 38.98
C ILE A 806 24.70 66.42 38.52
N ARG A 807 25.83 66.37 39.24
CA ARG A 807 27.17 65.93 38.78
C ARG A 807 27.83 64.80 39.67
N PRO A 808 29.06 64.29 39.37
CA PRO A 808 29.47 62.91 39.72
C PRO A 808 30.61 62.75 40.77
N ALA A 809 30.89 61.48 41.13
CA ALA A 809 32.16 60.95 41.66
C ALA A 809 32.28 59.46 41.22
N ALA A 810 33.42 58.76 40.99
CA ALA A 810 34.87 58.93 41.22
C ALA A 810 35.46 58.04 42.36
N GLY A 811 36.31 57.07 41.97
CA GLY A 811 37.15 56.22 42.86
C GLY A 811 36.48 54.95 43.41
N SER A 812 37.22 53.95 43.92
CA SER A 812 38.66 53.65 43.79
C SER A 812 39.07 52.32 44.47
N GLY A 813 39.87 51.48 43.79
CA GLY A 813 40.64 50.37 44.38
C GLY A 813 39.84 49.12 44.81
N ALA A 814 40.45 48.04 45.29
CA ALA A 814 41.83 47.51 45.14
C ALA A 814 41.89 46.11 45.78
N GLY A 815 42.59 45.13 45.20
CA GLY A 815 42.70 43.79 45.80
C GLY A 815 43.45 42.75 44.96
N ALA A 816 44.76 42.60 45.21
CA ALA A 816 45.58 41.50 44.69
C ALA A 816 45.57 40.32 45.72
N SER A 817 46.12 39.11 45.50
CA SER A 817 47.25 38.72 44.63
C SER A 817 47.43 37.19 44.50
N GLY A 818 48.06 36.75 43.40
CA GLY A 818 48.90 35.52 43.28
C GLY A 818 48.18 34.16 43.20
N ARG A 819 48.71 33.11 42.54
CA ARG A 819 49.95 32.85 41.76
C ARG A 819 49.59 31.92 40.57
N SER A 820 50.17 32.03 39.37
CA SER A 820 51.39 31.31 38.90
C SER A 820 51.30 29.78 39.09
N THR A 821 51.42 28.88 38.10
CA THR A 821 51.68 28.95 36.62
C THR A 821 50.85 27.84 35.89
N THR A 822 50.98 27.41 34.61
CA THR A 822 51.98 27.54 33.52
C THR A 822 51.36 27.20 32.13
N ASN A 823 51.96 27.67 31.03
CA ASN A 823 52.18 27.07 29.67
C ASN A 823 51.20 26.07 28.98
N PRO A 824 51.20 26.00 27.62
CA PRO A 824 51.27 27.11 26.65
C PRO A 824 50.45 26.92 25.33
N SER A 825 50.41 27.96 24.50
CA SER A 825 50.34 27.93 23.01
C SER A 825 49.16 27.24 22.28
N ALA A 826 48.20 28.06 21.85
CA ALA A 826 47.49 27.87 20.58
C ALA A 826 47.31 29.24 19.87
N ALA A 827 47.86 29.40 18.67
CA ALA A 827 47.80 30.60 17.83
C ALA A 827 48.34 30.30 16.41
N ALA A 828 47.88 30.90 15.31
CA ALA A 828 46.68 31.71 15.08
C ALA A 828 46.44 31.93 13.56
N SER A 829 45.29 32.53 13.24
CA SER A 829 44.93 33.25 11.99
C SER A 829 44.49 32.44 10.76
N GLY A 830 43.55 32.94 9.94
CA GLY A 830 42.63 34.07 10.20
C GLY A 830 42.05 34.77 8.96
N ARG A 831 40.87 35.39 9.15
CA ARG A 831 40.01 36.07 8.15
C ARG A 831 39.31 35.10 7.17
N GLY A 832 38.08 35.36 6.74
CA GLY A 832 37.16 36.45 7.15
C GLY A 832 35.97 36.62 6.19
N SER A 833 35.11 37.60 6.52
CA SER A 833 33.85 37.97 5.85
C SER A 833 32.60 37.18 6.29
N ARG A 834 31.52 37.94 6.51
CA ARG A 834 30.19 37.52 6.94
C ARG A 834 29.18 38.35 6.14
N ALA A 835 28.17 37.68 5.60
CA ALA A 835 26.92 38.28 5.13
C ALA A 835 25.79 37.43 5.74
N ASP A 836 24.70 38.07 6.13
CA ASP A 836 23.60 37.42 6.85
C ASP A 836 22.48 37.03 5.87
N GLU A 837 22.01 35.78 5.94
CA GLU A 837 20.67 35.39 5.49
C GLU A 837 20.00 34.53 6.58
N ALA A 838 18.66 34.43 6.53
CA ALA A 838 17.86 34.00 7.66
C ALA A 838 17.72 32.47 7.77
N ILE A 839 17.86 31.96 9.00
CA ILE A 839 17.44 30.60 9.34
C ILE A 839 15.94 30.65 9.63
N MET A 840 15.14 30.13 8.70
CA MET A 840 13.79 29.66 9.02
C MET A 840 13.91 28.24 9.60
N VAL A 841 13.18 27.96 10.67
CA VAL A 841 13.06 26.61 11.25
C VAL A 841 11.64 26.17 10.99
N ASP A 842 11.48 25.09 10.23
CA ASP A 842 10.19 24.47 9.99
C ASP A 842 9.93 23.42 11.08
N ASP A 843 9.09 23.78 12.05
CA ASP A 843 8.63 22.90 13.14
C ASP A 843 7.32 22.18 12.71
N ASP A 844 7.41 20.91 12.32
CA ASP A 844 6.28 20.06 11.89
C ASP A 844 5.38 19.58 13.06
N ASP A 845 4.52 20.47 13.57
CA ASP A 845 3.60 20.19 14.69
C ASP A 845 2.24 19.62 14.21
N ASP A 846 2.16 18.29 14.03
CA ASP A 846 0.95 17.62 13.49
C ASP A 846 -0.12 17.27 14.55
N VAL A 847 -0.66 18.30 15.21
CA VAL A 847 -1.64 18.18 16.31
C VAL A 847 -3.08 18.05 15.80
N TYR A 848 -3.69 16.88 15.95
CA TYR A 848 -5.15 16.70 15.83
C TYR A 848 -5.86 16.91 17.18
N ALA A 849 -6.79 17.88 17.22
CA ALA A 849 -7.47 18.27 18.44
C ALA A 849 -8.47 17.20 18.95
N SER A 850 -8.20 16.64 20.13
CA SER A 850 -9.17 15.83 20.87
C SER A 850 -10.12 16.71 21.68
N ALA A 851 -11.42 16.43 21.61
CA ALA A 851 -12.42 17.12 22.44
C ALA A 851 -12.21 16.81 23.94
N PRO A 852 -12.42 17.77 24.85
CA PRO A 852 -12.05 17.62 26.27
C PRO A 852 -12.94 16.59 26.99
N SER A 853 -12.31 15.61 27.65
CA SER A 853 -13.03 14.62 28.46
C SER A 853 -13.60 15.24 29.73
N SER A 854 -14.92 15.23 29.89
CA SER A 854 -15.59 15.60 31.14
C SER A 854 -15.82 14.36 32.01
N THR A 855 -14.90 14.11 32.96
CA THR A 855 -15.03 13.02 33.93
C THR A 855 -15.36 13.60 35.32
N GLN A 856 -16.51 13.24 35.87
CA GLN A 856 -17.00 13.77 37.16
C GLN A 856 -16.28 13.12 38.36
N HIS A 857 -16.04 13.89 39.42
CA HIS A 857 -15.45 13.37 40.66
C HIS A 857 -16.46 12.56 41.49
N GLY A 858 -16.06 11.36 41.91
CA GLY A 858 -16.71 10.61 43.00
C GLY A 858 -16.32 11.16 44.38
N ALA A 859 -17.23 11.08 45.35
CA ALA A 859 -17.12 11.71 46.67
C ALA A 859 -16.55 10.80 47.78
N PHE A 860 -16.14 11.39 48.92
CA PHE A 860 -16.28 10.94 50.34
C PHE A 860 -15.47 11.93 51.26
N PRO A 861 -15.64 11.99 52.61
CA PRO A 861 -16.78 12.65 53.27
C PRO A 861 -16.45 13.59 54.47
N SER A 862 -17.41 14.48 54.83
CA SER A 862 -17.52 15.24 56.11
C SER A 862 -16.44 16.33 56.37
N THR A 863 -16.69 17.48 57.03
CA THR A 863 -17.53 17.77 58.23
C THR A 863 -18.04 19.23 58.33
N ALA A 864 -19.17 19.41 59.06
CA ALA A 864 -19.58 20.58 59.89
C ALA A 864 -19.86 21.99 59.28
N SER A 865 -20.91 22.62 59.81
CA SER A 865 -21.50 23.95 59.51
C SER A 865 -20.89 25.08 60.39
N PRO A 866 -21.27 26.40 60.36
CA PRO A 866 -22.58 27.00 59.99
C PRO A 866 -22.53 28.26 59.08
N ALA A 867 -23.70 28.87 58.85
CA ALA A 867 -23.94 29.97 57.89
C ALA A 867 -24.35 31.31 58.55
N LEU A 868 -24.26 32.41 57.79
CA LEU A 868 -25.03 33.66 57.93
C LEU A 868 -25.22 34.33 56.53
N PRO A 869 -26.17 35.27 56.33
CA PRO A 869 -26.69 35.60 54.99
C PRO A 869 -26.43 37.04 54.50
N GLY A 870 -26.72 37.29 53.22
CA GLY A 870 -27.14 38.61 52.71
C GLY A 870 -26.42 39.10 51.44
N GLY A 871 -27.19 39.55 50.45
CA GLY A 871 -26.68 40.19 49.23
C GLY A 871 -27.48 39.79 47.98
N GLY A 872 -28.34 40.68 47.50
CA GLY A 872 -29.05 40.50 46.22
C GLY A 872 -28.33 41.27 45.09
N GLY A 873 -28.38 40.70 43.89
CA GLY A 873 -27.90 41.30 42.64
C GLY A 873 -28.64 40.64 41.46
N ASP A 874 -28.78 41.36 40.36
CA ASP A 874 -29.76 41.05 39.32
C ASP A 874 -29.48 39.73 38.55
N ALA A 875 -30.56 39.01 38.25
CA ALA A 875 -30.50 37.73 37.55
C ALA A 875 -30.56 37.94 36.02
N GLU A 876 -29.39 38.01 35.38
CA GLU A 876 -29.29 37.97 33.92
C GLU A 876 -29.75 36.59 33.40
N ALA A 877 -30.57 36.57 32.34
CA ALA A 877 -31.33 35.40 31.94
C ALA A 877 -30.46 34.34 31.22
N GLY A 878 -30.00 33.34 31.97
CA GLY A 878 -29.11 32.28 31.48
C GLY A 878 -29.67 31.47 30.30
N VAL A 879 -28.97 31.56 29.17
CA VAL A 879 -29.23 30.80 27.93
C VAL A 879 -29.03 29.30 28.16
N LYS A 880 -29.93 28.47 27.60
CA LYS A 880 -29.95 27.01 27.81
C LYS A 880 -29.35 26.28 26.61
N VAL A 881 -28.07 25.91 26.71
CA VAL A 881 -27.33 25.24 25.63
C VAL A 881 -27.78 23.77 25.49
N CYS A 882 -28.14 23.36 24.27
CA CYS A 882 -28.52 21.97 24.00
C CYS A 882 -27.28 21.04 24.05
N PRO A 883 -27.27 19.96 24.85
CA PRO A 883 -26.12 19.05 24.94
C PRO A 883 -25.93 18.18 23.69
N HIS A 884 -26.87 18.19 22.74
CA HIS A 884 -26.85 17.36 21.53
C HIS A 884 -26.43 18.10 20.26
N CYS A 885 -26.70 19.40 20.15
CA CYS A 885 -26.38 20.21 18.96
C CYS A 885 -25.78 21.59 19.27
N THR A 886 -25.38 21.82 20.53
CA THR A 886 -24.82 23.08 21.08
C THR A 886 -25.62 24.37 20.84
N PHE A 887 -26.84 24.28 20.29
CA PHE A 887 -27.68 25.45 20.04
C PHE A 887 -28.15 26.13 21.35
N HIS A 888 -28.29 27.44 21.30
CA HIS A 888 -28.61 28.33 22.41
C HIS A 888 -30.12 28.58 22.51
N ASN A 889 -30.81 27.84 23.38
CA ASN A 889 -32.27 27.90 23.55
C ASN A 889 -32.68 28.90 24.64
N ALA A 890 -33.95 29.30 24.63
CA ALA A 890 -34.52 30.15 25.68
C ALA A 890 -34.48 29.48 27.07
N PRO A 891 -34.38 30.24 28.19
CA PRO A 891 -34.23 29.67 29.54
C PRO A 891 -35.35 28.72 29.98
N GLY A 892 -36.57 28.92 29.43
CA GLY A 892 -37.76 28.12 29.71
C GLY A 892 -38.06 27.00 28.70
N ALA A 893 -37.19 26.77 27.70
CA ALA A 893 -37.41 25.73 26.70
C ALA A 893 -37.17 24.33 27.30
N GLY A 894 -38.09 23.39 27.01
CA GLY A 894 -38.03 21.99 27.45
C GLY A 894 -37.43 21.04 26.40
N ASP A 895 -37.59 21.37 25.13
CA ASP A 895 -36.94 20.74 23.98
C ASP A 895 -36.14 21.80 23.22
N CYS A 896 -35.14 21.39 22.43
CA CYS A 896 -34.28 22.28 21.66
C CYS A 896 -34.95 22.75 20.36
N ASP A 897 -34.94 24.05 20.11
CA ASP A 897 -35.57 24.70 18.95
C ASP A 897 -35.00 24.24 17.58
N VAL A 898 -33.76 23.70 17.57
CA VAL A 898 -33.06 23.27 16.35
C VAL A 898 -33.12 21.76 16.10
N CYS A 899 -33.07 20.92 17.14
CA CYS A 899 -33.03 19.46 16.97
C CYS A 899 -34.23 18.69 17.55
N GLY A 900 -35.14 19.37 18.26
CA GLY A 900 -36.35 18.74 18.83
C GLY A 900 -36.07 17.70 19.92
N LEU A 901 -34.87 17.70 20.51
CA LEU A 901 -34.49 16.82 21.62
C LEU A 901 -34.62 17.56 22.96
N PRO A 902 -34.98 16.87 24.06
CA PRO A 902 -35.08 17.46 25.39
C PRO A 902 -33.79 18.13 25.87
N ILE A 903 -33.95 19.19 26.68
CA ILE A 903 -32.85 20.00 27.24
C ILE A 903 -33.07 20.32 28.73
#